data_AF-A0A7H8RGD8-F1
#
_entry.id   AF-A0A7H8RGD8-F1
#
_cell.length_a   1.000
_cell.length_b   1.000
_cell.length_c   1.000
_cell.angle_alpha   90.00
_cell.angle_beta   90.00
_cell.angle_gamma   90.00
#
_symmetry.space_group_name_H-M   'P 1'
#
loop_
_entity.id
_entity.type
_entity.pdbx_description
1 polymer ?
#
loop_
_entity_poly.entity_id
_entity_poly.type
_entity_poly.pdbx_seq_one_letter_code
_entity_poly.pdbx_strand_id
1 'polypeptide(L)'
;MPNEIKDIHTVDVTSFPYFFEQNVTVPLKSGAGLVRCNVYRPKGEDTDSTRVPVLVTYGPYGKDIHYKDFHPVSYSEVNTEHHSDHSAWETPDPGFWTKHGYAVVRADEKGLGQSPGVLDTMSRGTSEAFFDVVEWAAEQPWSSGRVGLLGISYYAGSQWRVAARQPKGLAAIVPWEGMSDYYRDRCRQGGILSNGFIKFWWDRQVITNQYGRPGRKARNWGPDTIEGDLPEDELTANRRDQNVDNLNNKFRDDPYYASKEYHMGDIKVPLLSVANWGGICLHLRGNVEGWTWAGSEMKYLRFVTGRHDLPFYYHDEVEIQRSFLDAFLKGEDREGWTVKGKVPKVSVVLRKGDVGFNNAQAERAYVRRSESEWPIARTQYTKFYLTPQGILDPFTTSEEWQSKVSYKALGTLDTPQVLKFETKPFEVETEITGHVVARLNVSATPLSTSETIPTDIDLFVTLRHISAEGKEVFYTGTAGDPVPLTKGWQRVSLRKTDSSHNKHRPWFPHRNYTSVDVQPVINGEVYPVDIEIWPTNVVVEKGGKIVFEVSSGDTQGCGIFVHDDPLDSRGCNMTADKPPNKKKNDFTKAVVYQFHFSDHFDSCEALRKVTMARNLQAVREAAIDGRMHNVICRQLQLESLQRTLFEHAGAIEKAIFEDSGHSANEVSIEYLLAMNNLNAHYQSLDFKATLKDEYAVLRSEDREERHEPFGIVYIVPTSYTLFYSVIVAVSAAIAAGNCIVIELHNTLQAVPPLLRKLLKSSLDHSVVEFVSSRASDEDLGPHHIRLYQEEPNQPLPTSGIINVPLSSPSSARTVAVVDRTADLLKAAEALVTARFSFSGNSPYAPDVVFVNEFVKEPFLVAAMNAAVNLTTNSSSNDFDTHKRSHRITQQLDSLVQTEAENNGVNVISSLGRGKILEVTKRKSPLLDAKISGCNLVIHSVRSLDEAIDLSNSNQTLLGSYLFSDAESAKYLSQFIDSRVSFINQIPVEILRKLIHVPSKLFFIC
;
A
#
# COMPACT_ATOMS: atom_id res chain seq x y z
N MET A 1 0.30 -22.90 37.91
CA MET A 1 -0.84 -22.08 38.39
C MET A 1 -0.32 -20.66 38.45
N PRO A 2 -1.02 -19.66 37.91
CA PRO A 2 -0.54 -18.29 37.96
C PRO A 2 -0.27 -17.90 39.42
N ASN A 3 0.79 -17.12 39.65
CA ASN A 3 1.12 -16.61 40.98
C ASN A 3 -0.11 -15.93 41.62
N GLU A 4 -0.32 -16.18 42.90
CA GLU A 4 -1.37 -15.49 43.66
C GLU A 4 -0.97 -14.02 43.83
N ILE A 5 -1.84 -13.12 43.38
CA ILE A 5 -1.63 -11.67 43.48
C ILE A 5 -1.75 -11.25 44.95
N LYS A 6 -0.74 -10.56 45.46
CA LYS A 6 -0.65 -10.13 46.87
C LYS A 6 -0.76 -8.61 46.99
N ASP A 7 -1.26 -8.11 48.12
CA ASP A 7 -1.01 -6.71 48.46
C ASP A 7 0.43 -6.59 49.00
N ILE A 8 1.28 -5.93 48.24
CA ILE A 8 2.72 -5.77 48.49
C ILE A 8 3.11 -4.29 48.62
N HIS A 9 2.12 -3.42 48.80
CA HIS A 9 2.30 -2.00 48.96
C HIS A 9 2.97 -1.67 50.30
N THR A 10 4.05 -0.90 50.28
CA THR A 10 4.72 -0.38 51.47
C THR A 10 4.91 1.13 51.38
N VAL A 11 4.93 1.79 52.54
CA VAL A 11 5.09 3.25 52.63
C VAL A 11 6.27 3.56 53.56
N ASP A 12 7.24 4.32 53.06
CA ASP A 12 8.34 4.90 53.82
C ASP A 12 8.22 6.43 53.84
N VAL A 13 8.01 6.95 55.04
CA VAL A 13 7.86 8.40 55.28
C VAL A 13 9.07 8.99 55.99
N THR A 14 10.08 8.20 56.33
CA THR A 14 11.17 8.58 57.24
C THR A 14 12.54 8.59 56.59
N SER A 15 12.85 7.61 55.73
CA SER A 15 14.22 7.33 55.32
C SER A 15 14.75 8.26 54.23
N PHE A 16 13.85 8.90 53.47
CA PHE A 16 14.19 9.68 52.28
C PHE A 16 13.72 11.14 52.39
N PRO A 17 14.26 12.08 51.59
CA PRO A 17 13.78 13.48 51.58
C PRO A 17 12.38 13.66 50.97
N TYR A 18 11.73 12.58 50.53
CA TYR A 18 10.38 12.51 49.99
C TYR A 18 9.59 11.36 50.65
N PHE A 19 8.27 11.36 50.52
CA PHE A 19 7.47 10.16 50.79
C PHE A 19 7.70 9.16 49.68
N PHE A 20 7.91 7.89 50.05
CA PHE A 20 8.11 6.80 49.10
C PHE A 20 7.07 5.72 49.33
N GLU A 21 6.22 5.47 48.34
CA GLU A 21 5.27 4.37 48.32
C GLU A 21 5.74 3.36 47.26
N GLN A 22 6.03 2.12 47.69
CA GLN A 22 6.57 1.08 46.83
C GLN A 22 5.50 0.05 46.47
N ASN A 23 5.49 -0.41 45.22
CA ASN A 23 4.58 -1.43 44.69
C ASN A 23 3.09 -1.08 44.80
N VAL A 24 2.74 0.20 44.70
CA VAL A 24 1.35 0.66 44.60
C VAL A 24 0.67 -0.02 43.42
N THR A 25 -0.54 -0.54 43.67
CA THR A 25 -1.33 -1.27 42.67
C THR A 25 -2.18 -0.32 41.85
N VAL A 26 -1.98 -0.33 40.54
CA VAL A 26 -2.85 0.33 39.56
C VAL A 26 -3.73 -0.74 38.91
N PRO A 27 -5.04 -0.79 39.22
CA PRO A 27 -5.96 -1.66 38.50
C PRO A 27 -6.16 -1.14 37.07
N LEU A 28 -6.06 -2.02 36.08
CA LEU A 28 -6.27 -1.65 34.68
C LEU A 28 -7.78 -1.60 34.38
N LYS A 29 -8.24 -0.48 33.80
CA LYS A 29 -9.64 -0.29 33.37
C LYS A 29 -9.85 -0.82 31.95
N SER A 30 -8.81 -0.74 31.11
CA SER A 30 -8.80 -1.15 29.70
C SER A 30 -8.79 -2.67 29.49
N GLY A 31 -8.55 -3.47 30.54
CA GLY A 31 -8.58 -4.93 30.47
C GLY A 31 -8.25 -5.59 31.80
N ALA A 32 -8.31 -6.92 31.86
CA ALA A 32 -7.96 -7.66 33.07
C ALA A 32 -6.46 -7.53 33.41
N GLY A 33 -6.18 -7.20 34.66
CA GLY A 33 -4.83 -7.15 35.22
C GLY A 33 -4.57 -5.92 36.08
N LEU A 34 -3.31 -5.79 36.48
CA LEU A 34 -2.81 -4.66 37.26
C LEU A 34 -1.39 -4.32 36.83
N VAL A 35 -0.96 -3.11 37.19
CA VAL A 35 0.41 -2.64 37.08
C VAL A 35 0.91 -2.25 38.48
N ARG A 36 2.19 -2.50 38.77
CA ARG A 36 2.86 -2.03 39.98
C ARG A 36 3.69 -0.79 39.69
N CYS A 37 3.56 0.20 40.55
CA CYS A 37 4.34 1.43 40.46
C CYS A 37 4.95 1.83 41.81
N ASN A 38 5.95 2.68 41.73
CA ASN A 38 6.54 3.40 42.86
C ASN A 38 6.11 4.85 42.76
N VAL A 39 5.69 5.44 43.88
CA VAL A 39 5.26 6.85 43.97
C VAL A 39 6.19 7.59 44.91
N TYR A 40 6.69 8.73 44.46
CA TYR A 40 7.56 9.64 45.20
C TYR A 40 6.85 10.98 45.34
N ARG A 41 6.63 11.47 46.57
CA ARG A 41 5.90 12.73 46.81
C ARG A 41 6.71 13.71 47.65
N PRO A 42 6.59 15.04 47.43
CA PRO A 42 7.25 16.05 48.26
C PRO A 42 6.87 15.94 49.74
N LYS A 43 7.81 16.30 50.64
CA LYS A 43 7.57 16.50 52.08
C LYS A 43 7.37 17.99 52.38
N GLY A 44 6.50 18.34 53.34
CA GLY A 44 6.17 19.72 53.72
C GLY A 44 5.09 19.80 54.82
N GLU A 45 4.92 20.96 55.46
CA GLU A 45 4.04 21.14 56.64
C GLU A 45 2.54 20.91 56.35
N ASP A 46 2.12 20.93 55.08
CA ASP A 46 0.71 20.85 54.64
C ASP A 46 0.51 19.77 53.53
N THR A 47 1.31 18.70 53.56
CA THR A 47 1.35 17.67 52.48
C THR A 47 0.09 16.84 52.32
N ASP A 48 -0.76 16.76 53.34
CA ASP A 48 -2.04 16.04 53.25
C ASP A 48 -3.12 16.88 52.54
N SER A 49 -2.93 18.21 52.41
CA SER A 49 -3.86 19.12 51.74
C SER A 49 -3.35 19.62 50.38
N THR A 50 -2.02 19.66 50.18
CA THR A 50 -1.40 20.23 48.98
C THR A 50 -1.35 19.22 47.84
N ARG A 51 -2.16 19.45 46.79
CA ARG A 51 -2.15 18.67 45.56
C ARG A 51 -1.02 19.12 44.63
N VAL A 52 -0.27 18.18 44.07
CA VAL A 52 0.91 18.46 43.22
C VAL A 52 0.77 17.88 41.82
N PRO A 53 1.42 18.47 40.79
CA PRO A 53 1.54 17.85 39.48
C PRO A 53 2.35 16.54 39.52
N VAL A 54 2.08 15.65 38.57
CA VAL A 54 2.67 14.29 38.58
C VAL A 54 3.46 14.04 37.31
N LEU A 55 4.70 13.56 37.44
CA LEU A 55 5.49 13.02 36.33
C LEU A 55 5.36 11.51 36.30
N VAL A 56 5.04 10.94 35.15
CA VAL A 56 4.82 9.49 35.01
C VAL A 56 5.80 8.89 33.99
N THR A 57 6.42 7.77 34.38
CA THR A 57 7.17 6.88 33.48
C THR A 57 6.61 5.46 33.55
N TYR A 58 6.44 4.82 32.40
CA TYR A 58 5.98 3.44 32.25
C TYR A 58 6.85 2.73 31.22
N GLY A 59 7.47 1.62 31.60
CA GLY A 59 8.41 0.93 30.71
C GLY A 59 9.09 -0.30 31.31
N PRO A 60 10.05 -0.90 30.58
CA PRO A 60 10.47 -2.26 30.83
C PRO A 60 11.70 -2.40 31.73
N TYR A 61 12.37 -1.29 32.07
CA TYR A 61 13.69 -1.31 32.69
C TYR A 61 13.71 -1.56 34.20
N GLY A 62 12.55 -1.76 34.82
CA GLY A 62 12.44 -2.07 36.24
C GLY A 62 12.45 -0.82 37.11
N LYS A 63 11.31 -0.55 37.75
CA LYS A 63 11.13 0.60 38.65
C LYS A 63 12.01 0.57 39.90
N ASP A 64 12.60 -0.58 40.22
CA ASP A 64 13.46 -0.85 41.39
C ASP A 64 14.92 -1.15 40.99
N ILE A 65 15.32 -0.87 39.74
CA ILE A 65 16.72 -1.02 39.30
C ILE A 65 17.40 0.34 39.37
N HIS A 66 18.34 0.49 40.30
CA HIS A 66 19.04 1.75 40.52
C HIS A 66 20.09 2.01 39.44
N TYR A 67 20.22 3.27 39.01
CA TYR A 67 21.16 3.67 37.96
C TYR A 67 22.61 3.31 38.34
N LYS A 68 23.00 3.59 39.59
CA LYS A 68 24.34 3.25 40.12
C LYS A 68 24.72 1.78 39.97
N ASP A 69 23.75 0.87 39.97
CA ASP A 69 23.98 -0.57 39.84
C ASP A 69 23.92 -1.01 38.37
N PHE A 70 22.99 -0.44 37.60
CA PHE A 70 22.80 -0.77 36.18
C PHE A 70 23.95 -0.29 35.29
N HIS A 71 24.43 0.94 35.51
CA HIS A 71 25.47 1.56 34.70
C HIS A 71 26.37 2.50 35.53
N PRO A 72 27.19 1.97 36.46
CA PRO A 72 27.96 2.76 37.44
C PRO A 72 28.87 3.83 36.82
N VAL A 73 29.52 3.53 35.69
CA VAL A 73 30.42 4.49 35.02
C VAL A 73 29.67 5.72 34.55
N SER A 74 28.60 5.53 33.76
CA SER A 74 27.72 6.61 33.32
C SER A 74 27.09 7.36 34.49
N TYR A 75 26.62 6.64 35.52
CA TYR A 75 26.06 7.27 36.73
C TYR A 75 27.06 8.21 37.43
N SER A 76 28.36 7.89 37.42
CA SER A 76 29.38 8.77 38.02
C SER A 76 29.57 10.11 37.28
N GLU A 77 29.09 10.21 36.04
CA GLU A 77 29.15 11.41 35.20
C GLU A 77 27.84 12.21 35.23
N VAL A 78 26.77 11.65 35.79
CA VAL A 78 25.49 12.34 35.97
C VAL A 78 25.68 13.52 36.93
N ASN A 79 24.93 14.60 36.71
CA ASN A 79 24.91 15.71 37.64
C ASN A 79 24.48 15.21 39.04
N THR A 80 25.29 15.52 40.05
CA THR A 80 25.12 15.06 41.43
C THR A 80 23.76 15.43 42.05
N GLU A 81 23.06 16.43 41.52
CA GLU A 81 21.68 16.73 41.93
C GLU A 81 20.68 15.60 41.64
N HIS A 82 21.01 14.68 40.74
CA HIS A 82 20.19 13.54 40.35
C HIS A 82 20.69 12.20 40.93
N HIS A 83 21.49 12.26 42.01
CA HIS A 83 22.02 11.10 42.71
C HIS A 83 21.15 10.66 43.89
N SER A 84 19.82 10.80 43.78
CA SER A 84 18.94 10.33 44.86
C SER A 84 19.00 8.80 44.98
N ASP A 85 18.64 8.27 46.16
CA ASP A 85 18.69 6.83 46.43
C ASP A 85 17.89 6.02 45.41
N HIS A 86 16.86 6.60 44.79
CA HIS A 86 15.99 5.95 43.82
C HIS A 86 16.20 6.45 42.38
N SER A 87 17.34 7.07 42.08
CA SER A 87 17.75 7.41 40.71
C SER A 87 17.79 6.14 39.84
N ALA A 88 17.16 6.18 38.65
CA ALA A 88 17.18 5.07 37.69
C ALA A 88 17.42 5.54 36.27
N TRP A 89 17.98 4.63 35.47
CA TRP A 89 18.29 4.82 34.06
C TRP A 89 17.10 5.42 33.29
N GLU A 90 17.36 6.51 32.55
CA GLU A 90 16.40 7.17 31.64
C GLU A 90 15.12 7.77 32.25
N THR A 91 15.06 7.94 33.56
CA THR A 91 13.88 8.46 34.27
C THR A 91 14.18 9.76 35.04
N PRO A 92 13.17 10.62 35.27
CA PRO A 92 13.34 11.78 36.15
C PRO A 92 13.73 11.34 37.56
N ASP A 93 14.81 11.91 38.11
CA ASP A 93 15.27 11.61 39.46
C ASP A 93 14.23 12.08 40.51
N PRO A 94 13.71 11.18 41.37
CA PRO A 94 12.66 11.54 42.31
C PRO A 94 13.13 12.56 43.36
N GLY A 95 14.39 12.56 43.77
CA GLY A 95 14.92 13.55 44.73
C GLY A 95 14.89 14.97 44.18
N PHE A 96 15.33 15.14 42.93
CA PHE A 96 15.29 16.42 42.26
C PHE A 96 13.86 16.92 42.07
N TRP A 97 12.99 16.12 41.43
CA TRP A 97 11.67 16.58 41.03
C TRP A 97 10.71 16.80 42.22
N THR A 98 10.83 16.00 43.29
CA THR A 98 10.03 16.23 44.51
C THR A 98 10.45 17.50 45.26
N LYS A 99 11.74 17.85 45.28
CA LYS A 99 12.21 19.14 45.80
C LYS A 99 11.64 20.33 45.02
N HIS A 100 11.32 20.12 43.74
CA HIS A 100 10.67 21.10 42.87
C HIS A 100 9.14 20.99 42.84
N GLY A 101 8.52 20.31 43.81
CA GLY A 101 7.06 20.29 43.97
C GLY A 101 6.31 19.40 42.96
N TYR A 102 6.96 18.38 42.41
CA TYR A 102 6.32 17.33 41.61
C TYR A 102 6.22 16.02 42.39
N ALA A 103 5.15 15.27 42.18
CA ALA A 103 5.17 13.84 42.44
C ALA A 103 5.79 13.10 41.24
N VAL A 104 6.47 11.98 41.49
CA VAL A 104 6.99 11.09 40.43
C VAL A 104 6.37 9.71 40.59
N VAL A 105 5.80 9.17 39.53
CA VAL A 105 5.25 7.82 39.45
C VAL A 105 6.07 7.03 38.44
N ARG A 106 6.67 5.94 38.88
CA ARG A 106 7.46 5.04 38.03
C ARG A 106 6.85 3.65 38.06
N ALA A 107 6.32 3.23 36.92
CA ALA A 107 5.54 2.01 36.77
C ALA A 107 6.30 0.98 35.93
N ASP A 108 6.25 -0.28 36.38
CA ASP A 108 6.72 -1.41 35.58
C ASP A 108 5.69 -1.74 34.51
N GLU A 109 6.13 -1.84 33.27
CA GLU A 109 5.27 -2.29 32.18
C GLU A 109 4.71 -3.70 32.42
N LYS A 110 3.49 -3.96 31.96
CA LYS A 110 2.80 -5.24 32.11
C LYS A 110 3.71 -6.42 31.70
N GLY A 111 3.80 -7.43 32.56
CA GLY A 111 4.66 -8.60 32.37
C GLY A 111 6.12 -8.44 32.83
N LEU A 112 6.48 -7.32 33.45
CA LEU A 112 7.85 -6.99 33.88
C LEU A 112 7.89 -6.59 35.35
N GLY A 113 9.08 -6.67 35.96
CA GLY A 113 9.29 -6.16 37.31
C GLY A 113 8.40 -6.88 38.32
N GLN A 114 7.53 -6.13 38.99
CA GLN A 114 6.48 -6.66 39.87
C GLN A 114 5.08 -6.64 39.23
N SER A 115 4.95 -6.21 37.96
CA SER A 115 3.70 -6.19 37.20
C SER A 115 3.45 -7.54 36.50
N PRO A 116 2.43 -8.32 36.89
CA PRO A 116 2.10 -9.59 36.24
C PRO A 116 1.59 -9.39 34.80
N GLY A 117 1.61 -10.46 34.00
CA GLY A 117 1.01 -10.51 32.66
C GLY A 117 1.99 -10.94 31.57
N VAL A 118 1.61 -10.66 30.32
CA VAL A 118 2.40 -11.02 29.14
C VAL A 118 3.42 -9.93 28.85
N LEU A 119 4.69 -10.32 28.74
CA LEU A 119 5.79 -9.49 28.26
C LEU A 119 5.66 -9.29 26.75
N ASP A 120 5.12 -8.13 26.34
CA ASP A 120 4.94 -7.72 24.94
C ASP A 120 5.17 -6.21 24.79
N THR A 121 6.46 -5.84 24.74
CA THR A 121 6.88 -4.44 24.81
C THR A 121 6.44 -3.64 23.59
N MET A 122 6.05 -2.38 23.82
CA MET A 122 5.52 -1.45 22.80
C MET A 122 4.31 -1.99 22.03
N SER A 123 3.55 -2.90 22.64
CA SER A 123 2.32 -3.42 22.06
C SER A 123 1.15 -2.47 22.27
N ARG A 124 0.04 -2.78 21.59
CA ARG A 124 -1.24 -2.13 21.89
C ARG A 124 -1.62 -2.30 23.34
N GLY A 125 -1.52 -3.52 23.88
CA GLY A 125 -1.90 -3.84 25.25
C GLY A 125 -1.11 -3.04 26.28
N THR A 126 0.18 -2.80 26.06
CA THR A 126 1.00 -2.01 26.98
C THR A 126 0.73 -0.51 26.85
N SER A 127 0.32 -0.05 25.66
CA SER A 127 -0.16 1.33 25.46
C SER A 127 -1.49 1.60 26.18
N GLU A 128 -2.43 0.65 26.18
CA GLU A 128 -3.69 0.77 26.96
C GLU A 128 -3.43 0.75 28.47
N ALA A 129 -2.50 -0.09 28.93
CA ALA A 129 -2.11 -0.10 30.34
C ALA A 129 -1.46 1.23 30.75
N PHE A 130 -0.64 1.84 29.88
CA PHE A 130 -0.08 3.16 30.16
C PHE A 130 -1.16 4.25 30.21
N PHE A 131 -2.18 4.18 29.34
CA PHE A 131 -3.34 5.07 29.40
C PHE A 131 -4.00 5.02 30.79
N ASP A 132 -4.25 3.83 31.32
CA ASP A 132 -4.84 3.65 32.65
C ASP A 132 -3.94 4.17 33.78
N VAL A 133 -2.62 3.96 33.68
CA VAL A 133 -1.65 4.47 34.66
C VAL A 133 -1.65 5.99 34.70
N VAL A 134 -1.75 6.66 33.55
CA VAL A 134 -1.84 8.13 33.47
C VAL A 134 -3.12 8.63 34.13
N GLU A 135 -4.27 8.05 33.81
CA GLU A 135 -5.54 8.46 34.43
C GLU A 135 -5.56 8.18 35.93
N TRP A 136 -5.06 7.02 36.35
CA TRP A 136 -4.93 6.68 37.76
C TRP A 136 -4.07 7.70 38.51
N ALA A 137 -2.93 8.09 37.95
CA ALA A 137 -2.04 9.10 38.55
C ALA A 137 -2.71 10.49 38.64
N ALA A 138 -3.56 10.84 37.68
CA ALA A 138 -4.34 12.06 37.71
C ALA A 138 -5.46 12.04 38.77
N GLU A 139 -6.01 10.85 39.07
CA GLU A 139 -7.16 10.67 39.98
C GLU A 139 -6.76 10.57 41.47
N GLN A 140 -5.47 10.47 41.79
CA GLN A 140 -5.02 10.33 43.18
C GLN A 140 -5.33 11.58 44.02
N PRO A 141 -5.64 11.44 45.32
CA PRO A 141 -6.06 12.56 46.17
C PRO A 141 -4.98 13.64 46.35
N TRP A 142 -3.71 13.25 46.27
CA TRP A 142 -2.53 14.12 46.31
C TRP A 142 -2.15 14.70 44.94
N SER A 143 -2.82 14.29 43.86
CA SER A 143 -2.58 14.78 42.51
C SER A 143 -3.37 16.05 42.24
N SER A 144 -2.75 17.00 41.55
CA SER A 144 -3.43 18.19 40.99
C SER A 144 -4.36 17.86 39.82
N GLY A 145 -4.35 16.61 39.34
CA GLY A 145 -5.02 16.18 38.11
C GLY A 145 -4.25 16.53 36.84
N ARG A 146 -3.06 17.14 36.95
CA ARG A 146 -2.17 17.46 35.83
C ARG A 146 -0.99 16.49 35.80
N VAL A 147 -0.93 15.66 34.77
CA VAL A 147 0.12 14.68 34.55
C VAL A 147 1.03 15.11 33.40
N GLY A 148 2.34 14.99 33.59
CA GLY A 148 3.35 15.16 32.55
C GLY A 148 4.08 13.85 32.30
N LEU A 149 4.48 13.62 31.05
CA LEU A 149 5.36 12.50 30.71
C LEU A 149 6.75 13.04 30.41
N LEU A 150 7.76 12.46 31.04
CA LEU A 150 9.16 12.84 30.90
C LEU A 150 10.03 11.59 31.05
N GLY A 151 10.93 11.35 30.10
CA GLY A 151 11.85 10.22 30.12
C GLY A 151 12.57 10.08 28.78
N ILE A 152 13.55 9.19 28.73
CA ILE A 152 14.43 8.98 27.58
C ILE A 152 14.08 7.67 26.83
N SER A 153 14.45 7.54 25.56
CA SER A 153 14.41 6.29 24.78
C SER A 153 13.04 5.60 24.76
N TYR A 154 12.90 4.48 25.47
CA TYR A 154 11.65 3.74 25.57
C TYR A 154 10.58 4.58 26.27
N TYR A 155 10.94 5.26 27.36
CA TYR A 155 10.03 6.13 28.10
C TYR A 155 9.64 7.38 27.30
N ALA A 156 10.44 7.78 26.31
CA ALA A 156 10.08 8.83 25.35
C ALA A 156 9.18 8.27 24.22
N GLY A 157 9.54 7.11 23.68
CA GLY A 157 8.80 6.43 22.62
C GLY A 157 7.38 6.05 23.05
N SER A 158 7.18 5.62 24.30
CA SER A 158 5.86 5.29 24.82
C SER A 158 4.96 6.52 25.00
N GLN A 159 5.54 7.72 25.21
CA GLN A 159 4.75 8.97 25.33
C GLN A 159 3.99 9.28 24.05
N TRP A 160 4.63 9.12 22.89
CA TRP A 160 4.00 9.35 21.59
C TRP A 160 2.72 8.51 21.42
N ARG A 161 2.81 7.23 21.81
CA ARG A 161 1.72 6.25 21.72
C ARG A 161 0.57 6.60 22.66
N VAL A 162 0.87 6.78 23.95
CA VAL A 162 -0.18 7.04 24.95
C VAL A 162 -0.80 8.43 24.77
N ALA A 163 -0.02 9.43 24.37
CA ALA A 163 -0.54 10.78 24.16
C ALA A 163 -1.50 10.86 22.97
N ALA A 164 -1.29 10.05 21.93
CA ALA A 164 -2.24 9.94 20.81
C ALA A 164 -3.59 9.35 21.25
N ARG A 165 -3.63 8.67 22.40
CA ARG A 165 -4.86 8.14 23.01
C ARG A 165 -5.57 9.13 23.92
N GLN A 166 -4.96 10.29 24.19
CA GLN A 166 -5.53 11.40 24.96
C GLN A 166 -6.11 10.99 26.34
N PRO A 167 -5.34 10.33 27.22
CA PRO A 167 -5.80 10.00 28.57
C PRO A 167 -6.18 11.25 29.36
N LYS A 168 -7.23 11.12 30.18
CA LYS A 168 -7.66 12.22 31.06
C LYS A 168 -6.55 12.59 32.04
N GLY A 169 -6.35 13.90 32.20
CA GLY A 169 -5.35 14.45 33.12
C GLY A 169 -3.95 14.63 32.51
N LEU A 170 -3.66 14.04 31.34
CA LEU A 170 -2.42 14.32 30.62
C LEU A 170 -2.38 15.78 30.17
N ALA A 171 -1.38 16.52 30.63
CA ALA A 171 -1.26 17.96 30.46
C ALA A 171 -0.06 18.37 29.59
N ALA A 172 1.01 17.57 29.54
CA ALA A 172 2.15 17.81 28.64
C ALA A 172 3.00 16.54 28.44
N ILE A 173 3.77 16.48 27.35
CA ILE A 173 4.77 15.43 27.10
C ILE A 173 6.12 16.02 26.72
N VAL A 174 7.20 15.36 27.18
CA VAL A 174 8.59 15.68 26.87
C VAL A 174 9.31 14.40 26.42
N PRO A 175 9.08 13.98 25.16
CA PRO A 175 9.79 12.84 24.59
C PRO A 175 11.24 13.22 24.29
N TRP A 176 12.16 12.81 25.16
CA TRP A 176 13.60 13.02 25.01
C TRP A 176 14.24 11.84 24.30
N GLU A 177 14.75 12.02 23.08
CA GLU A 177 15.31 10.93 22.26
C GLU A 177 14.37 9.70 22.19
N GLY A 178 13.20 9.86 21.57
CA GLY A 178 12.15 8.82 21.51
C GLY A 178 11.70 8.52 20.09
N MET A 179 11.73 7.24 19.71
CA MET A 179 11.22 6.76 18.43
C MET A 179 9.69 6.91 18.32
N SER A 180 9.24 7.47 17.21
CA SER A 180 7.83 7.79 16.98
C SER A 180 7.19 6.82 15.99
N ASP A 181 7.96 6.28 15.04
CA ASP A 181 7.58 5.25 14.11
C ASP A 181 8.25 3.93 14.52
N TYR A 182 7.46 2.97 15.02
CA TYR A 182 8.01 1.71 15.53
C TYR A 182 8.81 0.96 14.46
N TYR A 183 8.34 1.01 13.21
CA TYR A 183 8.94 0.30 12.10
C TYR A 183 10.18 1.04 11.60
N ARG A 184 10.04 2.29 11.14
CA ARG A 184 11.09 3.00 10.38
C ARG A 184 12.25 3.50 11.23
N ASP A 185 11.98 3.87 12.48
CA ASP A 185 12.99 4.50 13.33
C ASP A 185 13.86 3.44 14.03
N ARG A 186 13.29 2.25 14.30
CA ARG A 186 13.87 1.25 15.21
C ARG A 186 14.06 -0.12 14.59
N CYS A 187 13.00 -0.71 14.03
CA CYS A 187 13.02 -2.12 13.64
C CYS A 187 13.56 -2.34 12.23
N ARG A 188 13.15 -1.50 11.27
CA ARG A 188 13.47 -1.64 9.85
C ARG A 188 13.79 -0.30 9.20
N GLN A 189 15.06 0.05 9.13
CA GLN A 189 15.54 1.28 8.50
C GLN A 189 15.58 1.09 6.99
N GLY A 190 14.81 1.89 6.25
CA GLY A 190 14.70 1.70 4.80
C GLY A 190 14.09 0.35 4.39
N GLY A 191 13.44 -0.38 5.32
CA GLY A 191 12.95 -1.75 5.12
C GLY A 191 13.94 -2.87 5.48
N ILE A 192 15.19 -2.55 5.82
CA ILE A 192 16.24 -3.49 6.21
C ILE A 192 16.16 -3.74 7.72
N LEU A 193 16.20 -4.99 8.18
CA LEU A 193 16.13 -5.31 9.61
C LEU A 193 17.34 -4.79 10.39
N SER A 194 17.11 -3.91 11.37
CA SER A 194 18.13 -3.43 12.32
C SER A 194 18.14 -4.37 13.55
N ASN A 195 18.77 -5.53 13.42
CA ASN A 195 18.71 -6.62 14.41
C ASN A 195 19.67 -6.43 15.59
N GLY A 196 20.85 -5.84 15.39
CA GLY A 196 21.92 -5.83 16.40
C GLY A 196 21.50 -5.19 17.74
N PHE A 197 20.93 -3.99 17.66
CA PHE A 197 20.50 -3.25 18.85
C PHE A 197 19.33 -3.93 19.54
N ILE A 198 18.33 -4.39 18.78
CA ILE A 198 17.14 -5.06 19.33
C ILE A 198 17.57 -6.28 20.14
N LYS A 199 18.49 -7.08 19.60
CA LYS A 199 19.03 -8.25 20.29
C LYS A 199 19.74 -7.88 21.58
N PHE A 200 20.67 -6.94 21.53
CA PHE A 200 21.40 -6.47 22.72
C PHE A 200 20.45 -5.92 23.80
N TRP A 201 19.53 -5.05 23.41
CA TRP A 201 18.56 -4.42 24.29
C TRP A 201 17.62 -5.44 24.94
N TRP A 202 17.06 -6.35 24.13
CA TRP A 202 16.16 -7.39 24.58
C TRP A 202 16.83 -8.32 25.59
N ASP A 203 17.99 -8.88 25.22
CA ASP A 203 18.70 -9.88 25.99
C ASP A 203 19.25 -9.32 27.31
N ARG A 204 19.70 -8.05 27.29
CA ARG A 204 20.31 -7.41 28.47
C ARG A 204 19.27 -6.79 29.40
N GLN A 205 18.29 -6.06 28.87
CA GLN A 205 17.47 -5.15 29.68
C GLN A 205 16.02 -5.62 29.88
N VAL A 206 15.42 -6.24 28.86
CA VAL A 206 13.97 -6.52 28.87
C VAL A 206 13.69 -7.89 29.47
N ILE A 207 14.21 -8.95 28.85
CA ILE A 207 13.93 -10.33 29.28
C ILE A 207 14.47 -10.62 30.68
N THR A 208 15.55 -9.95 31.08
CA THR A 208 16.15 -10.05 32.42
C THR A 208 15.24 -9.52 33.53
N ASN A 209 14.29 -8.65 33.16
CA ASN A 209 13.31 -8.07 34.06
C ASN A 209 11.90 -8.71 33.93
N GLN A 210 11.75 -9.83 33.21
CA GLN A 210 10.46 -10.52 33.08
C GLN A 210 9.87 -10.87 34.46
N TYR A 211 8.58 -10.61 34.65
CA TYR A 211 7.85 -10.99 35.85
C TYR A 211 7.92 -12.51 36.07
N GLY A 212 8.18 -12.94 37.31
CA GLY A 212 8.34 -14.34 37.68
C GLY A 212 9.71 -14.95 37.36
N ARG A 213 10.66 -14.19 36.79
CA ARG A 213 12.00 -14.71 36.49
C ARG A 213 12.87 -14.78 37.76
N PRO A 214 13.50 -15.93 38.06
CA PRO A 214 14.35 -16.08 39.23
C PRO A 214 15.70 -15.34 39.14
N GLY A 215 16.24 -15.00 40.31
CA GLY A 215 17.63 -14.59 40.51
C GLY A 215 17.98 -13.19 40.00
N ARG A 216 16.99 -12.29 39.88
CA ARG A 216 17.24 -10.87 39.59
C ARG A 216 18.04 -10.21 40.70
N LYS A 217 17.67 -10.46 41.96
CA LYS A 217 18.35 -9.90 43.13
C LYS A 217 19.82 -10.28 43.17
N ALA A 218 20.13 -11.56 42.95
CA ALA A 218 21.50 -12.08 42.94
C ALA A 218 22.38 -11.49 41.81
N ARG A 219 21.76 -10.95 40.76
CA ARG A 219 22.44 -10.27 39.63
C ARG A 219 22.49 -8.75 39.78
N ASN A 220 22.10 -8.20 40.93
CA ASN A 220 21.91 -6.76 41.16
C ASN A 220 20.95 -6.13 40.13
N TRP A 221 19.91 -6.87 39.73
CA TRP A 221 18.95 -6.46 38.69
C TRP A 221 17.56 -6.18 39.29
N GLY A 222 17.55 -5.49 40.44
CA GLY A 222 16.34 -5.27 41.24
C GLY A 222 15.91 -6.50 42.06
N PRO A 223 14.84 -6.39 42.85
CA PRO A 223 14.33 -7.49 43.66
C PRO A 223 13.75 -8.62 42.81
N ASP A 224 13.77 -9.84 43.35
CA ASP A 224 13.01 -10.96 42.78
C ASP A 224 11.50 -10.68 42.85
N THR A 225 10.70 -11.42 42.07
CA THR A 225 9.25 -11.26 42.06
C THR A 225 8.67 -11.67 43.41
N ILE A 226 8.02 -10.76 44.13
CA ILE A 226 7.56 -10.99 45.51
C ILE A 226 6.48 -12.09 45.57
N GLU A 227 5.69 -12.21 44.51
CA GLU A 227 4.62 -13.20 44.38
C GLU A 227 5.15 -14.61 44.02
N GLY A 228 6.43 -14.75 43.67
CA GLY A 228 7.10 -16.03 43.39
C GLY A 228 7.65 -16.16 41.97
N ASP A 229 8.44 -17.20 41.76
CA ASP A 229 9.00 -17.53 40.45
C ASP A 229 7.99 -18.33 39.60
N LEU A 230 8.00 -18.10 38.29
CA LEU A 230 7.23 -18.88 37.32
C LEU A 230 8.11 -19.96 36.68
N PRO A 231 7.53 -21.12 36.32
CA PRO A 231 8.27 -22.15 35.59
C PRO A 231 8.59 -21.67 34.15
N GLU A 232 9.64 -22.22 33.54
CA GLU A 232 10.17 -21.72 32.25
C GLU A 232 9.18 -21.83 31.08
N ASP A 233 8.31 -22.83 31.08
CA ASP A 233 7.24 -22.98 30.08
C ASP A 233 6.21 -21.86 30.20
N GLU A 234 5.83 -21.47 31.42
CA GLU A 234 4.93 -20.34 31.67
C GLU A 234 5.61 -19.00 31.33
N LEU A 235 6.90 -18.83 31.68
CA LEU A 235 7.68 -17.65 31.27
C LEU A 235 7.74 -17.54 29.73
N THR A 236 7.90 -18.64 29.03
CA THR A 236 7.93 -18.67 27.56
C THR A 236 6.55 -18.35 26.98
N ALA A 237 5.48 -18.94 27.53
CA ALA A 237 4.11 -18.66 27.09
C ALA A 237 3.70 -17.19 27.28
N ASN A 238 4.18 -16.57 28.37
CA ASN A 238 3.95 -15.18 28.73
C ASN A 238 4.95 -14.20 28.08
N ARG A 239 5.55 -14.55 26.94
CA ARG A 239 6.53 -13.72 26.25
C ARG A 239 6.23 -13.59 24.76
N ARG A 240 6.44 -12.40 24.21
CA ARG A 240 6.51 -12.12 22.77
C ARG A 240 7.91 -11.63 22.45
N ASP A 241 8.72 -12.50 21.86
CA ASP A 241 10.15 -12.24 21.66
C ASP A 241 10.38 -11.34 20.45
N GLN A 242 10.81 -10.11 20.70
CA GLN A 242 11.03 -9.13 19.64
C GLN A 242 12.12 -9.54 18.64
N ASN A 243 13.08 -10.39 18.99
CA ASN A 243 14.06 -10.89 18.02
C ASN A 243 13.38 -11.79 16.97
N VAL A 244 12.41 -12.58 17.42
CA VAL A 244 11.64 -13.48 16.55
C VAL A 244 10.58 -12.69 15.79
N ASP A 245 9.85 -11.82 16.47
CA ASP A 245 8.73 -11.09 15.87
C ASP A 245 9.21 -10.11 14.80
N ASN A 246 10.28 -9.33 15.03
CA ASN A 246 10.77 -8.38 14.03
C ASN A 246 11.42 -9.08 12.82
N LEU A 247 11.95 -10.30 13.00
CA LEU A 247 12.47 -11.12 11.91
C LEU A 247 11.34 -11.68 11.04
N ASN A 248 10.29 -12.22 11.68
CA ASN A 248 9.17 -12.87 11.00
C ASN A 248 8.22 -11.88 10.31
N ASN A 249 8.09 -10.67 10.86
CA ASN A 249 7.25 -9.62 10.30
C ASN A 249 8.15 -8.64 9.51
N LYS A 250 7.83 -8.41 8.24
CA LYS A 250 8.64 -7.65 7.29
C LYS A 250 8.00 -6.34 6.87
N PHE A 251 6.67 -6.26 6.88
CA PHE A 251 5.92 -5.15 6.30
C PHE A 251 5.04 -4.46 7.33
N ARG A 252 4.77 -3.17 7.14
CA ARG A 252 3.99 -2.39 8.11
C ARG A 252 2.53 -2.81 8.24
N ASP A 253 1.99 -3.44 7.21
CA ASP A 253 0.65 -4.05 7.20
C ASP A 253 0.61 -5.44 7.82
N ASP A 254 1.76 -6.03 8.20
CA ASP A 254 1.76 -7.23 9.02
C ASP A 254 1.07 -6.94 10.37
N PRO A 255 0.21 -7.83 10.88
CA PRO A 255 -0.55 -7.59 12.12
C PRO A 255 0.31 -7.15 13.31
N TYR A 256 1.56 -7.65 13.40
CA TYR A 256 2.52 -7.26 14.42
C TYR A 256 2.87 -5.77 14.39
N TYR A 257 3.17 -5.20 13.22
CA TYR A 257 3.51 -3.78 13.10
C TYR A 257 2.27 -2.91 13.06
N ALA A 258 1.24 -3.32 12.32
CA ALA A 258 -0.02 -2.59 12.19
C ALA A 258 -0.68 -2.32 13.55
N SER A 259 -0.57 -3.28 14.49
CA SER A 259 -1.10 -3.11 15.86
C SER A 259 -0.39 -2.06 16.72
N LYS A 260 0.79 -1.58 16.30
CA LYS A 260 1.63 -0.60 17.01
C LYS A 260 1.59 0.80 16.37
N GLU A 261 0.80 0.96 15.32
CA GLU A 261 0.62 2.23 14.60
C GLU A 261 -0.46 3.09 15.28
N TYR A 262 -0.24 4.40 15.27
CA TYR A 262 -1.13 5.39 15.88
C TYR A 262 -1.06 6.69 15.09
N HIS A 263 -2.17 7.44 15.11
CA HIS A 263 -2.23 8.72 14.41
C HIS A 263 -1.59 9.82 15.28
N MET A 264 -0.37 10.23 14.94
CA MET A 264 0.34 11.32 15.64
C MET A 264 -0.48 12.62 15.69
N GLY A 265 -1.33 12.86 14.69
CA GLY A 265 -2.25 14.01 14.65
C GLY A 265 -3.20 14.08 15.85
N ASP A 266 -3.41 12.98 16.57
CA ASP A 266 -4.27 12.92 17.75
C ASP A 266 -3.58 13.42 19.02
N ILE A 267 -2.26 13.64 19.00
CA ILE A 267 -1.55 14.25 20.13
C ILE A 267 -1.92 15.73 20.21
N LYS A 268 -2.73 16.12 21.20
CA LYS A 268 -3.19 17.51 21.38
C LYS A 268 -2.52 18.26 22.53
N VAL A 269 -1.98 17.53 23.50
CA VAL A 269 -1.31 18.12 24.66
C VAL A 269 -0.04 18.86 24.24
N PRO A 270 0.37 19.91 24.96
CA PRO A 270 1.67 20.55 24.81
C PRO A 270 2.82 19.54 24.72
N LEU A 271 3.76 19.81 23.81
CA LEU A 271 4.84 18.88 23.46
C LEU A 271 6.19 19.58 23.37
N LEU A 272 7.19 19.06 24.07
CA LEU A 272 8.61 19.41 23.87
C LEU A 272 9.38 18.18 23.38
N SER A 273 9.59 18.06 22.08
CA SER A 273 10.38 16.98 21.48
C SER A 273 11.86 17.34 21.51
N VAL A 274 12.70 16.49 22.09
CA VAL A 274 14.15 16.71 22.14
C VAL A 274 14.87 15.66 21.29
N ALA A 275 15.44 16.11 20.18
CA ALA A 275 16.20 15.30 19.23
C ALA A 275 17.70 15.47 19.47
N ASN A 276 18.49 14.43 19.24
CA ASN A 276 19.96 14.51 19.37
C ASN A 276 20.64 14.25 18.03
N TRP A 277 21.53 15.15 17.62
CA TRP A 277 22.28 15.01 16.37
C TRP A 277 23.16 13.76 16.30
N GLY A 278 23.55 13.22 17.47
CA GLY A 278 24.29 11.96 17.58
C GLY A 278 23.45 10.70 17.45
N GLY A 279 22.12 10.81 17.57
CA GLY A 279 21.17 9.69 17.56
C GLY A 279 20.86 9.14 16.15
N ILE A 280 21.86 9.08 15.27
CA ILE A 280 21.74 8.87 13.82
C ILE A 280 21.28 7.46 13.39
N CYS A 281 21.11 6.53 14.35
CA CYS A 281 20.70 5.15 14.08
C CYS A 281 19.50 4.68 14.92
N LEU A 282 18.85 5.57 15.69
CA LEU A 282 17.63 5.18 16.44
C LEU A 282 16.60 6.31 16.59
N HIS A 283 16.89 7.34 17.40
CA HIS A 283 15.84 8.25 17.88
C HIS A 283 15.69 9.55 17.10
N LEU A 284 16.75 10.04 16.45
CA LEU A 284 16.79 11.36 15.80
C LEU A 284 15.61 11.57 14.84
N ARG A 285 15.38 10.61 13.93
CA ARG A 285 14.27 10.64 12.98
C ARG A 285 12.92 10.70 13.70
N GLY A 286 12.74 9.89 14.74
CA GLY A 286 11.49 9.79 15.49
C GLY A 286 11.10 11.06 16.21
N ASN A 287 12.04 11.77 16.84
CA ASN A 287 11.72 13.05 17.48
C ASN A 287 11.30 14.13 16.47
N VAL A 288 11.98 14.17 15.31
CA VAL A 288 11.69 15.13 14.24
C VAL A 288 10.33 14.85 13.62
N GLU A 289 10.06 13.61 13.23
CA GLU A 289 8.78 13.23 12.60
C GLU A 289 7.62 13.27 13.60
N GLY A 290 7.82 12.80 14.84
CA GLY A 290 6.84 12.87 15.92
C GLY A 290 6.39 14.30 16.19
N TRP A 291 7.33 15.24 16.29
CA TRP A 291 7.01 16.67 16.39
C TRP A 291 6.30 17.20 15.14
N THR A 292 6.79 16.87 13.95
CA THR A 292 6.26 17.37 12.68
C THR A 292 4.78 17.02 12.52
N TRP A 293 4.42 15.77 12.84
CA TRP A 293 3.06 15.24 12.63
C TRP A 293 2.16 15.28 13.88
N ALA A 294 2.67 15.64 15.05
CA ALA A 294 1.85 15.87 16.23
C ALA A 294 0.82 16.98 15.98
N GLY A 295 -0.43 16.75 16.38
CA GLY A 295 -1.53 17.71 16.24
C GLY A 295 -1.57 18.81 17.30
N SER A 296 -0.56 18.90 18.16
CA SER A 296 -0.47 19.86 19.25
C SER A 296 -0.21 21.27 18.71
N GLU A 297 -0.97 22.24 19.22
CA GLU A 297 -0.78 23.66 18.88
C GLU A 297 0.46 24.25 19.55
N MET A 298 0.81 23.72 20.72
CA MET A 298 1.93 24.17 21.56
C MET A 298 3.03 23.11 21.52
N LYS A 299 3.69 23.01 20.37
CA LYS A 299 4.76 22.04 20.14
C LYS A 299 6.11 22.71 19.84
N TYR A 300 7.15 22.18 20.46
CA TYR A 300 8.52 22.69 20.41
C TYR A 300 9.50 21.56 20.07
N LEU A 301 10.44 21.82 19.18
CA LEU A 301 11.49 20.90 18.76
C LEU A 301 12.84 21.45 19.17
N ARG A 302 13.58 20.70 19.96
CA ARG A 302 14.91 21.09 20.43
C ARG A 302 15.93 20.06 19.97
N PHE A 303 16.95 20.50 19.27
CA PHE A 303 18.11 19.69 18.96
C PHE A 303 19.20 19.88 20.01
N VAL A 304 19.83 18.78 20.42
CA VAL A 304 20.96 18.72 21.35
C VAL A 304 22.09 17.89 20.75
N THR A 305 23.22 17.88 21.45
CA THR A 305 24.40 17.03 21.19
C THR A 305 24.81 16.33 22.47
N GLY A 306 25.70 15.35 22.35
CA GLY A 306 26.22 14.56 23.47
C GLY A 306 25.70 13.14 23.45
N ARG A 307 26.11 12.36 24.46
CA ARG A 307 25.63 10.98 24.63
C ARG A 307 24.12 10.94 24.86
N HIS A 308 23.51 9.77 24.69
CA HIS A 308 22.07 9.59 24.84
C HIS A 308 21.54 9.82 26.28
N ASP A 309 22.38 9.58 27.29
CA ASP A 309 22.01 9.56 28.70
C ASP A 309 22.24 10.90 29.41
N LEU A 310 23.40 11.51 29.23
CA LEU A 310 23.85 12.64 30.05
C LEU A 310 23.12 13.97 29.81
N PRO A 311 22.83 14.40 28.56
CA PRO A 311 22.20 15.69 28.28
C PRO A 311 20.86 15.88 28.97
N PHE A 312 20.11 14.79 29.21
CA PHE A 312 18.86 14.82 29.96
C PHE A 312 19.03 15.33 31.41
N TYR A 313 20.22 15.15 32.00
CA TYR A 313 20.53 15.55 33.38
C TYR A 313 21.45 16.78 33.48
N TYR A 314 21.83 17.40 32.36
CA TYR A 314 22.58 18.65 32.40
C TYR A 314 21.70 19.76 32.98
N HIS A 315 22.26 20.56 33.87
CA HIS A 315 21.54 21.63 34.56
C HIS A 315 20.70 22.49 33.61
N ASP A 316 21.32 23.06 32.56
CA ASP A 316 20.63 23.93 31.60
C ASP A 316 19.50 23.22 30.84
N GLU A 317 19.64 21.92 30.60
CA GLU A 317 18.64 21.12 29.88
C GLU A 317 17.48 20.70 30.79
N VAL A 318 17.77 20.36 32.05
CA VAL A 318 16.75 20.12 33.09
C VAL A 318 15.96 21.38 33.39
N GLU A 319 16.60 22.55 33.37
CA GLU A 319 15.93 23.85 33.52
C GLU A 319 14.94 24.12 32.37
N ILE A 320 15.26 23.73 31.13
CA ILE A 320 14.32 23.79 30.01
C ILE A 320 13.15 22.83 30.22
N GLN A 321 13.41 21.58 30.62
CA GLN A 321 12.36 20.61 30.92
C GLN A 321 11.43 21.14 32.02
N ARG A 322 11.99 21.67 33.11
CA ARG A 322 11.24 22.20 34.26
C ARG A 322 10.46 23.45 33.88
N SER A 323 11.05 24.38 33.13
CA SER A 323 10.38 25.59 32.65
C SER A 323 9.14 25.25 31.80
N PHE A 324 9.28 24.30 30.88
CA PHE A 324 8.15 23.83 30.06
C PHE A 324 7.08 23.12 30.91
N LEU A 325 7.47 22.20 31.79
CA LEU A 325 6.52 21.47 32.63
C LEU A 325 5.82 22.39 33.63
N ASP A 326 6.52 23.31 34.28
CA ASP A 326 5.95 24.27 35.23
C ASP A 326 4.84 25.11 34.56
N ALA A 327 5.07 25.55 33.31
CA ALA A 327 4.10 26.33 32.56
C ALA A 327 2.76 25.58 32.35
N PHE A 328 2.80 24.29 31.99
CA PHE A 328 1.61 23.52 31.65
C PHE A 328 0.99 22.72 32.80
N LEU A 329 1.80 22.38 33.81
CA LEU A 329 1.37 21.55 34.94
C LEU A 329 1.07 22.38 36.20
N LYS A 330 1.79 23.49 36.42
CA LYS A 330 1.60 24.39 37.57
C LYS A 330 0.96 25.73 37.21
N GLY A 331 1.00 26.11 35.94
CA GLY A 331 0.61 27.46 35.49
C GLY A 331 1.69 28.52 35.73
N GLU A 332 2.92 28.10 36.01
CA GLU A 332 4.07 28.97 36.26
C GLU A 332 4.88 29.17 34.97
N ASP A 333 4.39 30.05 34.10
CA ASP A 333 4.97 30.24 32.77
C ASP A 333 6.04 31.35 32.72
N ARG A 334 7.28 31.00 33.05
CA ARG A 334 8.41 31.96 33.12
C ARG A 334 8.87 32.48 31.76
N GLU A 335 8.85 31.61 30.74
CA GLU A 335 9.38 31.91 29.40
C GLU A 335 8.28 32.30 28.39
N GLY A 336 7.01 32.06 28.73
CA GLY A 336 5.87 32.29 27.85
C GLY A 336 5.54 31.08 26.96
N TRP A 337 5.81 29.85 27.42
CA TRP A 337 5.48 28.60 26.72
C TRP A 337 4.00 28.46 26.39
N THR A 338 3.10 29.03 27.18
CA THR A 338 1.64 28.98 27.00
C THR A 338 1.14 30.05 26.03
N VAL A 339 1.98 31.02 25.67
CA VAL A 339 1.65 32.12 24.77
C VAL A 339 2.10 31.77 23.35
N LYS A 340 1.13 31.56 22.44
CA LYS A 340 1.39 31.21 21.04
C LYS A 340 2.38 32.17 20.38
N GLY A 341 3.48 31.64 19.88
CA GLY A 341 4.52 32.41 19.15
C GLY A 341 5.50 33.18 20.04
N LYS A 342 5.38 33.12 21.38
CA LYS A 342 6.31 33.78 22.29
C LYS A 342 7.66 33.05 22.38
N VAL A 343 7.63 31.73 22.53
CA VAL A 343 8.81 30.87 22.47
C VAL A 343 8.98 30.35 21.03
N PRO A 344 10.19 30.42 20.43
CA PRO A 344 10.45 29.84 19.12
C PRO A 344 10.12 28.35 19.08
N LYS A 345 9.49 27.90 18.00
CA LYS A 345 9.06 26.49 17.86
C LYS A 345 10.23 25.54 17.73
N VAL A 346 11.37 25.99 17.24
CA VAL A 346 12.52 25.14 16.93
C VAL A 346 13.79 25.77 17.47
N SER A 347 14.64 24.95 18.10
CA SER A 347 15.94 25.35 18.65
C SER A 347 17.00 24.37 18.19
N VAL A 348 18.00 24.84 17.44
CA VAL A 348 19.01 24.03 16.77
C VAL A 348 20.39 24.31 17.36
N VAL A 349 21.15 23.25 17.70
CA VAL A 349 22.60 23.36 17.94
C VAL A 349 23.32 23.31 16.60
N LEU A 350 24.17 24.30 16.32
CA LEU A 350 24.97 24.42 15.11
C LEU A 350 26.35 23.76 15.32
N ARG A 351 26.57 22.61 14.68
CA ARG A 351 27.83 21.86 14.71
C ARG A 351 28.86 22.52 13.79
N LYS A 352 29.58 23.50 14.34
CA LYS A 352 30.67 24.25 13.69
C LYS A 352 32.01 23.94 14.35
N GLY A 353 33.02 23.65 13.54
CA GLY A 353 34.36 23.28 13.98
C GLY A 353 34.48 21.85 14.49
N ASP A 354 35.71 21.45 14.81
CA ASP A 354 36.03 20.15 15.41
C ASP A 354 36.28 20.30 16.91
N VAL A 355 35.26 20.01 17.72
CA VAL A 355 35.35 20.02 19.19
C VAL A 355 35.63 18.62 19.76
N GLY A 356 35.87 17.63 18.89
CA GLY A 356 35.94 16.21 19.22
C GLY A 356 34.57 15.58 19.53
N PHE A 357 34.62 14.39 20.10
CA PHE A 357 33.45 13.60 20.48
C PHE A 357 33.57 13.12 21.93
N ASN A 358 32.43 12.80 22.56
CA ASN A 358 32.31 12.40 23.96
C ASN A 358 32.96 13.41 24.93
N ASN A 359 32.83 14.70 24.63
CA ASN A 359 33.38 15.78 25.43
C ASN A 359 32.31 16.85 25.68
N ALA A 360 31.51 16.64 26.72
CA ALA A 360 30.40 17.51 27.07
C ALA A 360 30.82 18.98 27.27
N GLN A 361 32.02 19.22 27.78
CA GLN A 361 32.53 20.58 28.01
C GLN A 361 32.88 21.28 26.69
N ALA A 362 33.50 20.57 25.74
CA ALA A 362 33.86 21.13 24.45
C ALA A 362 32.62 21.34 23.55
N GLU A 363 31.64 20.44 23.61
CA GLU A 363 30.38 20.55 22.85
C GLU A 363 29.54 21.79 23.23
N ARG A 364 29.74 22.36 24.43
CA ARG A 364 29.11 23.64 24.82
C ARG A 364 29.55 24.83 23.95
N ALA A 365 30.65 24.69 23.20
CA ALA A 365 31.08 25.72 22.26
C ALA A 365 30.16 25.84 21.04
N TYR A 366 29.32 24.82 20.77
CA TYR A 366 28.37 24.90 19.66
C TYR A 366 27.29 25.95 19.93
N VAL A 367 27.13 26.85 18.96
CA VAL A 367 26.15 27.93 19.04
C VAL A 367 24.74 27.39 18.85
N ARG A 368 23.79 27.90 19.63
CA ARG A 368 22.37 27.59 19.48
C ARG A 368 21.67 28.67 18.66
N ARG A 369 20.79 28.27 17.75
CA ARG A 369 19.95 29.17 16.94
C ARG A 369 18.47 28.81 17.06
N SER A 370 17.63 29.83 17.15
CA SER A 370 16.17 29.69 17.15
C SER A 370 15.59 29.78 15.74
N GLU A 371 14.53 29.01 15.49
CA GLU A 371 13.80 28.92 14.23
C GLU A 371 12.28 28.90 14.50
N SER A 372 11.51 29.45 13.56
CA SER A 372 10.05 29.51 13.65
C SER A 372 9.37 28.21 13.21
N GLU A 373 10.04 27.39 12.43
CA GLU A 373 9.45 26.20 11.79
C GLU A 373 10.51 25.15 11.43
N TRP A 374 10.04 23.91 11.24
CA TRP A 374 10.83 22.80 10.72
C TRP A 374 9.99 22.02 9.69
N PRO A 375 10.55 21.64 8.53
CA PRO A 375 11.87 22.03 8.01
C PRO A 375 12.00 23.55 7.90
N ILE A 376 13.23 24.08 7.98
CA ILE A 376 13.47 25.53 7.94
C ILE A 376 13.00 26.08 6.57
N ALA A 377 12.05 27.02 6.54
CA ALA A 377 11.43 27.43 5.27
C ALA A 377 12.40 28.07 4.26
N ARG A 378 13.46 28.71 4.75
CA ARG A 378 14.50 29.31 3.90
C ARG A 378 15.57 28.31 3.43
N THR A 379 15.42 27.01 3.69
CA THR A 379 16.35 25.99 3.21
C THR A 379 16.34 25.94 1.68
N GLN A 380 17.53 26.04 1.09
CA GLN A 380 17.73 25.90 -0.35
C GLN A 380 18.25 24.48 -0.65
N TYR A 381 17.34 23.61 -1.11
CA TYR A 381 17.71 22.26 -1.53
C TYR A 381 18.55 22.29 -2.80
N THR A 382 19.86 22.09 -2.64
CA THR A 382 20.85 22.12 -3.72
C THR A 382 21.21 20.71 -4.14
N LYS A 383 21.16 20.44 -5.46
CA LYS A 383 21.53 19.13 -6.00
C LYS A 383 23.04 19.06 -6.16
N PHE A 384 23.63 17.96 -5.70
CA PHE A 384 25.01 17.58 -5.99
C PHE A 384 24.96 16.30 -6.82
N TYR A 385 25.54 16.34 -8.01
CA TYR A 385 25.56 15.22 -8.94
C TYR A 385 26.81 14.37 -8.69
N LEU A 386 26.61 13.05 -8.65
CA LEU A 386 27.69 12.08 -8.52
C LEU A 386 28.40 11.94 -9.87
N THR A 387 29.74 11.95 -9.88
CA THR A 387 30.54 11.72 -11.09
C THR A 387 31.33 10.41 -11.01
N PRO A 388 31.72 9.81 -12.15
CA PRO A 388 32.49 8.57 -12.19
C PRO A 388 33.90 8.70 -11.58
N GLN A 389 34.41 9.93 -11.47
CA GLN A 389 35.70 10.24 -10.86
C GLN A 389 35.61 10.35 -9.33
N GLY A 390 34.45 10.10 -8.72
CA GLY A 390 34.26 10.21 -7.27
C GLY A 390 34.09 11.65 -6.81
N ILE A 391 33.46 12.51 -7.61
CA ILE A 391 33.21 13.92 -7.27
C ILE A 391 31.70 14.12 -7.06
N LEU A 392 31.35 14.99 -6.11
CA LEU A 392 30.03 15.59 -5.94
C LEU A 392 30.08 17.02 -6.51
N ASP A 393 29.51 17.24 -7.68
CA ASP A 393 29.53 18.54 -8.37
C ASP A 393 28.12 19.11 -8.49
N PRO A 394 27.84 20.35 -8.03
CA PRO A 394 26.52 20.98 -8.19
C PRO A 394 26.28 21.54 -9.60
N PHE A 395 27.31 21.62 -10.46
CA PHE A 395 27.21 22.25 -11.79
C PHE A 395 27.17 21.24 -12.95
N THR A 396 27.64 20.02 -12.75
CA THR A 396 27.66 18.99 -13.80
C THR A 396 26.27 18.39 -14.01
N THR A 397 25.71 18.48 -15.22
CA THR A 397 24.42 17.88 -15.57
C THR A 397 24.57 16.41 -16.02
N SER A 398 23.54 15.59 -15.79
CA SER A 398 23.52 14.14 -16.07
C SER A 398 23.64 13.74 -17.56
N GLU A 399 23.58 14.70 -18.49
CA GLU A 399 23.57 14.45 -19.94
C GLU A 399 24.94 14.05 -20.51
N GLU A 400 26.04 14.24 -19.77
CA GLU A 400 27.39 14.14 -20.35
C GLU A 400 28.05 12.74 -20.26
N TRP A 401 27.53 11.79 -19.47
CA TRP A 401 28.27 10.55 -19.17
C TRP A 401 27.39 9.31 -18.97
N GLN A 402 27.47 8.32 -19.87
CA GLN A 402 27.02 6.95 -19.59
C GLN A 402 28.18 6.14 -19.01
N SER A 403 28.17 5.93 -17.70
CA SER A 403 29.25 5.18 -17.04
C SER A 403 28.72 4.38 -15.86
N LYS A 404 29.59 3.52 -15.33
CA LYS A 404 29.23 2.58 -14.28
C LYS A 404 30.39 2.38 -13.32
N VAL A 405 30.09 2.47 -12.03
CA VAL A 405 31.00 2.13 -10.94
C VAL A 405 30.44 0.94 -10.16
N SER A 406 31.31 0.09 -9.62
CA SER A 406 30.89 -1.19 -9.05
C SER A 406 31.69 -1.54 -7.80
N TYR A 407 31.04 -2.23 -6.87
CA TYR A 407 31.65 -2.69 -5.64
C TYR A 407 31.05 -4.04 -5.22
N LYS A 408 31.81 -4.81 -4.44
CA LYS A 408 31.37 -6.11 -3.93
C LYS A 408 30.46 -5.89 -2.71
N ALA A 409 29.22 -6.34 -2.80
CA ALA A 409 28.19 -6.26 -1.77
C ALA A 409 28.35 -7.32 -0.67
N LEU A 410 27.52 -7.21 0.38
CA LEU A 410 27.52 -8.06 1.58
C LEU A 410 28.83 -7.96 2.37
N GLY A 411 29.24 -6.73 2.65
CA GLY A 411 30.37 -6.46 3.55
C GLY A 411 29.93 -6.33 5.00
N THR A 412 30.89 -6.46 5.91
CA THR A 412 30.71 -6.27 7.35
C THR A 412 31.31 -4.94 7.79
N LEU A 413 31.05 -4.54 9.04
CA LEU A 413 31.65 -3.35 9.66
C LEU A 413 33.19 -3.36 9.57
N ASP A 414 33.81 -4.54 9.67
CA ASP A 414 35.27 -4.73 9.63
C ASP A 414 35.84 -4.75 8.21
N THR A 415 35.02 -5.12 7.21
CA THR A 415 35.47 -5.29 5.81
C THR A 415 34.52 -4.64 4.79
N PRO A 416 34.14 -3.36 4.96
CA PRO A 416 33.22 -2.71 4.04
C PRO A 416 33.90 -2.44 2.70
N GLN A 417 33.15 -2.61 1.61
CA GLN A 417 33.48 -2.05 0.31
C GLN A 417 32.73 -0.73 0.17
N VAL A 418 33.43 0.33 -0.22
CA VAL A 418 32.89 1.70 -0.20
C VAL A 418 33.22 2.40 -1.51
N LEU A 419 32.20 3.01 -2.11
CA LEU A 419 32.38 4.05 -3.12
C LEU A 419 32.26 5.41 -2.45
N LYS A 420 33.19 6.32 -2.75
CA LYS A 420 33.25 7.66 -2.17
C LYS A 420 33.09 8.72 -3.24
N PHE A 421 32.31 9.74 -2.92
CA PHE A 421 32.11 10.92 -3.76
C PHE A 421 32.35 12.16 -2.89
N GLU A 422 33.28 13.03 -3.29
CA GLU A 422 33.67 14.21 -2.51
C GLU A 422 33.27 15.51 -3.19
N THR A 423 32.81 16.50 -2.42
CA THR A 423 32.71 17.86 -2.93
C THR A 423 34.09 18.45 -3.20
N LYS A 424 34.17 19.47 -4.05
CA LYS A 424 35.29 20.41 -4.00
C LYS A 424 35.33 21.06 -2.60
N PRO A 425 36.51 21.50 -2.11
CA PRO A 425 36.59 22.30 -0.90
C PRO A 425 35.65 23.49 -0.98
N PHE A 426 34.85 23.73 0.06
CA PHE A 426 33.92 24.85 0.09
C PHE A 426 34.69 26.17 0.13
N GLU A 427 34.36 27.10 -0.77
CA GLU A 427 35.05 28.40 -0.88
C GLU A 427 34.59 29.40 0.18
N VAL A 428 33.37 29.21 0.68
CA VAL A 428 32.72 30.00 1.72
C VAL A 428 32.12 29.08 2.78
N GLU A 429 32.01 29.58 4.00
CA GLU A 429 31.32 28.87 5.08
C GLU A 429 29.90 28.52 4.63
N THR A 430 29.54 27.25 4.73
CA THR A 430 28.26 26.73 4.24
C THR A 430 27.58 25.90 5.30
N GLU A 431 26.35 26.26 5.64
CA GLU A 431 25.53 25.49 6.56
C GLU A 431 24.63 24.51 5.80
N ILE A 432 24.63 23.26 6.24
CA ILE A 432 23.72 22.21 5.78
C ILE A 432 22.84 21.81 6.97
N THR A 433 21.58 22.23 6.97
CA THR A 433 20.61 21.93 8.02
C THR A 433 19.28 21.47 7.44
N GLY A 434 18.83 20.28 7.83
CA GLY A 434 17.55 19.72 7.41
C GLY A 434 17.65 18.27 6.95
N HIS A 435 16.64 17.86 6.18
CA HIS A 435 16.55 16.54 5.57
C HIS A 435 17.43 16.42 4.33
N VAL A 436 18.01 15.23 4.11
CA VAL A 436 18.83 14.95 2.92
C VAL A 436 18.28 13.70 2.22
N VAL A 437 18.31 13.71 0.89
CA VAL A 437 17.92 12.56 0.06
C VAL A 437 19.03 12.25 -0.93
N ALA A 438 19.36 10.97 -1.09
CA ALA A 438 20.25 10.51 -2.15
C ALA A 438 19.44 9.81 -3.24
N ARG A 439 19.61 10.22 -4.49
CA ARG A 439 18.96 9.58 -5.65
C ARG A 439 20.00 8.76 -6.40
N LEU A 440 19.87 7.44 -6.40
CA LEU A 440 20.82 6.51 -7.02
C LEU A 440 20.11 5.63 -8.06
N ASN A 441 20.80 5.34 -9.16
CA ASN A 441 20.40 4.32 -10.13
C ASN A 441 21.26 3.08 -9.90
N VAL A 442 20.66 1.97 -9.49
CA VAL A 442 21.38 0.78 -9.00
C VAL A 442 20.96 -0.50 -9.69
N SER A 443 21.90 -1.40 -9.95
CA SER A 443 21.63 -2.79 -10.32
C SER A 443 22.52 -3.75 -9.53
N ALA A 444 22.16 -5.03 -9.52
CA ALA A 444 22.96 -6.09 -8.90
C ALA A 444 23.22 -7.22 -9.88
N THR A 445 24.44 -7.75 -9.87
CA THR A 445 24.81 -8.96 -10.62
C THR A 445 25.55 -9.96 -9.74
N PRO A 446 25.35 -11.28 -9.91
CA PRO A 446 26.16 -12.26 -9.19
C PRO A 446 27.64 -12.11 -9.54
N LEU A 447 28.54 -12.38 -8.59
CA LEU A 447 29.95 -12.57 -8.94
C LEU A 447 30.08 -13.78 -9.86
N SER A 448 31.06 -13.76 -10.76
CA SER A 448 31.35 -14.87 -11.69
C SER A 448 31.57 -16.22 -11.00
N THR A 449 31.92 -16.22 -9.71
CA THR A 449 32.15 -17.41 -8.88
C THR A 449 30.95 -17.80 -8.02
N SER A 450 29.81 -17.10 -8.11
CA SER A 450 28.65 -17.27 -7.23
C SER A 450 27.51 -17.97 -7.97
N GLU A 451 27.00 -19.06 -7.40
CA GLU A 451 25.81 -19.78 -7.91
C GLU A 451 24.49 -19.12 -7.47
N THR A 452 24.52 -18.16 -6.54
CA THR A 452 23.32 -17.49 -6.03
C THR A 452 23.08 -16.17 -6.75
N ILE A 453 21.91 -16.06 -7.37
CA ILE A 453 21.43 -14.84 -8.02
C ILE A 453 20.92 -13.86 -6.95
N PRO A 454 21.31 -12.57 -6.97
CA PRO A 454 20.77 -11.57 -6.06
C PRO A 454 19.27 -11.38 -6.32
N THR A 455 18.49 -11.45 -5.24
CA THR A 455 17.03 -11.27 -5.24
C THR A 455 16.61 -9.91 -4.70
N ASP A 456 17.55 -9.15 -4.11
CA ASP A 456 17.36 -7.78 -3.63
C ASP A 456 18.69 -7.01 -3.55
N ILE A 457 18.60 -5.71 -3.26
CA ILE A 457 19.73 -4.81 -3.01
C ILE A 457 19.47 -4.07 -1.71
N ASP A 458 20.41 -4.12 -0.78
CA ASP A 458 20.40 -3.29 0.42
C ASP A 458 21.44 -2.18 0.27
N LEU A 459 20.98 -0.92 0.29
CA LEU A 459 21.81 0.27 0.13
C LEU A 459 22.06 0.92 1.48
N PHE A 460 23.34 1.15 1.78
CA PHE A 460 23.82 1.82 2.97
C PHE A 460 24.56 3.08 2.51
N VAL A 461 24.15 4.24 3.01
CA VAL A 461 24.78 5.52 2.66
C VAL A 461 25.19 6.29 3.90
N THR A 462 26.33 6.98 3.82
CA THR A 462 26.88 7.79 4.92
C THR A 462 27.34 9.14 4.39
N LEU A 463 26.98 10.21 5.11
CA LEU A 463 27.58 11.53 4.90
C LEU A 463 28.67 11.76 5.94
N ARG A 464 29.81 12.27 5.49
CA ARG A 464 30.95 12.63 6.34
C ARG A 464 31.34 14.09 6.13
N HIS A 465 31.89 14.68 7.17
CA HIS A 465 32.45 16.03 7.16
C HIS A 465 33.98 15.93 7.28
N ILE A 466 34.69 16.49 6.31
CA ILE A 466 36.15 16.55 6.32
C ILE A 466 36.57 18.02 6.52
N SER A 467 37.44 18.27 7.49
CA SER A 467 37.97 19.61 7.78
C SER A 467 38.88 20.13 6.67
N ALA A 468 39.25 21.41 6.74
CA ALA A 468 40.19 22.03 5.79
C ALA A 468 41.58 21.37 5.79
N GLU A 469 41.96 20.73 6.91
CA GLU A 469 43.20 19.97 7.08
C GLU A 469 43.11 18.55 6.53
N GLY A 470 41.97 18.14 5.98
CA GLY A 470 41.76 16.81 5.42
C GLY A 470 41.46 15.72 6.46
N LYS A 471 41.07 16.09 7.68
CA LYS A 471 40.69 15.14 8.75
C LYS A 471 39.17 15.00 8.83
N GLU A 472 38.67 13.80 9.08
CA GLU A 472 37.26 13.61 9.37
C GLU A 472 36.90 14.21 10.73
N VAL A 473 35.83 15.02 10.75
CA VAL A 473 35.24 15.58 11.97
C VAL A 473 34.18 14.62 12.46
N PHE A 474 34.43 14.04 13.63
CA PHE A 474 33.49 13.13 14.30
C PHE A 474 32.58 13.87 15.28
N TYR A 475 31.40 13.33 15.48
CA TYR A 475 30.44 13.81 16.47
C TYR A 475 30.20 12.74 17.54
N THR A 476 29.65 13.15 18.68
CA THR A 476 29.28 12.23 19.75
C THR A 476 28.05 11.42 19.35
N GLY A 477 28.21 10.10 19.25
CA GLY A 477 27.12 9.15 19.03
C GLY A 477 26.36 8.79 20.30
N THR A 478 25.34 7.94 20.14
CA THR A 478 24.46 7.47 21.23
C THR A 478 25.24 6.94 22.44
N ALA A 479 26.33 6.18 22.23
CA ALA A 479 27.12 5.58 23.32
C ALA A 479 28.35 6.43 23.71
N GLY A 480 28.50 7.63 23.13
CA GLY A 480 29.75 8.40 23.20
C GLY A 480 30.81 7.94 22.20
N ASP A 481 30.44 7.08 21.25
CA ASP A 481 31.31 6.67 20.17
C ASP A 481 31.45 7.76 19.09
N PRO A 482 32.56 7.82 18.34
CA PRO A 482 32.69 8.75 17.23
C PRO A 482 31.76 8.31 16.09
N VAL A 483 30.88 9.20 15.66
CA VAL A 483 29.95 8.96 14.54
C VAL A 483 30.17 9.95 13.39
N PRO A 484 29.87 9.55 12.14
CA PRO A 484 29.90 10.47 11.00
C PRO A 484 28.74 11.47 11.07
N LEU A 485 28.56 12.28 10.03
CA LEU A 485 27.59 13.37 10.04
C LEU A 485 26.13 12.90 10.15
N THR A 486 25.76 11.88 9.36
CA THR A 486 24.45 11.22 9.35
C THR A 486 24.49 10.01 8.39
N LYS A 487 23.44 9.19 8.39
CA LYS A 487 23.31 7.94 7.62
C LYS A 487 21.92 7.77 7.01
N GLY A 488 21.82 6.86 6.04
CA GLY A 488 20.58 6.46 5.38
C GLY A 488 20.64 5.02 4.89
N TRP A 489 19.47 4.40 4.76
CA TRP A 489 19.31 2.99 4.41
C TRP A 489 18.13 2.82 3.47
N GLN A 490 18.22 1.87 2.53
CA GLN A 490 17.08 1.50 1.70
C GLN A 490 17.25 0.08 1.12
N ARG A 491 16.26 -0.77 1.38
CA ARG A 491 16.04 -2.01 0.62
C ARG A 491 15.36 -1.67 -0.70
N VAL A 492 15.98 -2.04 -1.81
CA VAL A 492 15.54 -1.64 -3.15
C VAL A 492 14.22 -2.29 -3.54
N SER A 493 13.90 -3.50 -3.05
CA SER A 493 12.55 -4.04 -3.27
C SER A 493 11.43 -3.20 -2.66
N LEU A 494 11.75 -2.38 -1.66
CA LEU A 494 10.83 -1.45 -1.00
C LEU A 494 11.01 0.00 -1.48
N ARG A 495 11.54 0.20 -2.70
CA ARG A 495 11.85 1.53 -3.27
C ARG A 495 10.62 2.40 -3.59
N LYS A 496 9.43 1.80 -3.77
CA LYS A 496 8.20 2.48 -4.20
C LYS A 496 7.87 3.66 -3.28
N THR A 497 7.83 4.86 -3.86
CA THR A 497 7.41 6.08 -3.16
C THR A 497 5.94 6.37 -3.45
N ASP A 498 5.21 6.86 -2.44
CA ASP A 498 3.84 7.35 -2.60
C ASP A 498 3.87 8.88 -2.71
N SER A 499 3.73 9.38 -3.95
CA SER A 499 3.70 10.82 -4.24
C SER A 499 2.37 11.49 -3.88
N SER A 500 1.30 10.70 -3.64
CA SER A 500 0.00 11.21 -3.23
C SER A 500 -0.10 11.42 -1.71
N HIS A 501 0.79 10.79 -0.95
CA HIS A 501 0.79 10.87 0.50
C HIS A 501 1.15 12.30 0.99
N ASN A 502 0.41 12.81 1.97
CA ASN A 502 0.60 14.18 2.51
C ASN A 502 2.00 14.42 3.12
N LYS A 503 2.68 13.36 3.57
CA LYS A 503 4.06 13.38 4.10
C LYS A 503 5.13 13.44 3.01
N HIS A 504 4.80 13.14 1.76
CA HIS A 504 5.77 13.07 0.68
C HIS A 504 6.31 14.46 0.33
N ARG A 505 7.63 14.58 0.22
CA ARG A 505 8.31 15.74 -0.37
C ARG A 505 9.42 15.26 -1.30
N PRO A 506 9.84 16.05 -2.31
CA PRO A 506 10.97 15.68 -3.17
C PRO A 506 12.29 15.42 -2.42
N TRP A 507 12.47 16.06 -1.26
CA TRP A 507 13.62 15.90 -0.36
C TRP A 507 13.35 14.99 0.85
N PHE A 508 12.15 14.43 0.93
CA PHE A 508 11.73 13.52 2.00
C PHE A 508 10.68 12.54 1.45
N PRO A 509 11.12 11.54 0.65
CA PRO A 509 10.22 10.64 -0.06
C PRO A 509 9.44 9.76 0.92
N HIS A 510 8.10 9.79 0.83
CA HIS A 510 7.27 8.90 1.63
C HIS A 510 7.13 7.51 0.99
N ARG A 511 7.20 6.47 1.83
CA ARG A 511 6.99 5.05 1.47
C ARG A 511 6.09 4.41 2.50
N ASN A 512 5.14 3.56 2.10
CA ASN A 512 4.23 2.93 3.07
C ASN A 512 4.84 1.68 3.72
N TYR A 513 5.80 1.03 3.04
CA TYR A 513 6.47 -0.23 3.45
C TYR A 513 5.46 -1.37 3.70
N THR A 514 4.40 -1.43 2.89
CA THR A 514 3.41 -2.51 2.95
C THR A 514 3.79 -3.67 2.03
N SER A 515 3.23 -4.84 2.27
CA SER A 515 3.46 -6.05 1.45
C SER A 515 3.15 -5.81 -0.03
N VAL A 516 2.13 -5.01 -0.34
CA VAL A 516 1.71 -4.62 -1.70
C VAL A 516 2.62 -3.58 -2.37
N ASP A 517 3.58 -3.00 -1.64
CA ASP A 517 4.54 -2.04 -2.19
C ASP A 517 5.82 -2.69 -2.73
N VAL A 518 5.99 -4.00 -2.50
CA VAL A 518 7.19 -4.73 -2.91
C VAL A 518 7.30 -4.73 -4.44
N GLN A 519 8.42 -4.22 -4.93
CA GLN A 519 8.82 -4.24 -6.33
C GLN A 519 10.04 -5.14 -6.49
N PRO A 520 9.96 -6.29 -7.19
CA PRO A 520 11.09 -7.21 -7.26
C PRO A 520 12.34 -6.57 -7.86
N VAL A 521 13.50 -7.09 -7.46
CA VAL A 521 14.80 -6.76 -8.03
C VAL A 521 15.23 -7.90 -8.96
N ILE A 522 15.50 -7.55 -10.21
CA ILE A 522 15.98 -8.44 -11.27
C ILE A 522 17.48 -8.25 -11.40
N ASN A 523 18.18 -9.37 -11.46
CA ASN A 523 19.60 -9.41 -11.81
C ASN A 523 19.90 -8.58 -13.08
N GLY A 524 20.79 -7.61 -12.95
CA GLY A 524 21.28 -6.75 -14.02
C GLY A 524 20.40 -5.54 -14.36
N GLU A 525 19.14 -5.50 -13.91
CA GLU A 525 18.24 -4.36 -14.19
C GLU A 525 18.56 -3.16 -13.30
N VAL A 526 18.46 -1.96 -13.88
CA VAL A 526 18.77 -0.69 -13.22
C VAL A 526 17.50 -0.10 -12.61
N TYR A 527 17.55 0.25 -11.33
CA TYR A 527 16.46 0.83 -10.58
C TYR A 527 16.80 2.21 -10.06
N PRO A 528 15.95 3.23 -10.31
CA PRO A 528 16.04 4.51 -9.61
C PRO A 528 15.53 4.34 -8.18
N VAL A 529 16.30 4.85 -7.21
CA VAL A 529 16.01 4.70 -5.78
C VAL A 529 16.33 6.01 -5.05
N ASP A 530 15.33 6.55 -4.36
CA ASP A 530 15.49 7.70 -3.46
C ASP A 530 15.74 7.22 -2.02
N ILE A 531 16.91 7.45 -1.45
CA ILE A 531 17.27 7.02 -0.10
C ILE A 531 17.11 8.19 0.86
N GLU A 532 16.29 8.00 1.90
CA GLU A 532 16.20 8.95 3.02
C GLU A 532 17.51 8.91 3.81
N ILE A 533 18.18 10.06 3.91
CA ILE A 533 19.28 10.26 4.85
C ILE A 533 18.74 11.10 5.99
N TRP A 534 18.94 10.63 7.22
CA TRP A 534 18.32 11.23 8.39
C TRP A 534 18.73 12.70 8.56
N PRO A 535 17.83 13.53 9.12
CA PRO A 535 18.04 14.97 9.21
C PRO A 535 19.34 15.29 9.95
N THR A 536 20.03 16.33 9.50
CA THR A 536 21.35 16.69 10.02
C THR A 536 21.54 18.20 10.11
N ASN A 537 22.58 18.60 10.84
CA ASN A 537 23.12 19.95 10.86
C ASN A 537 24.66 19.90 10.79
N VAL A 538 25.28 20.73 9.96
CA VAL A 538 26.72 21.02 10.01
C VAL A 538 27.00 22.40 9.43
N VAL A 539 27.99 23.08 9.99
CA VAL A 539 28.59 24.28 9.40
C VAL A 539 29.95 23.90 8.85
N VAL A 540 30.04 23.76 7.53
CA VAL A 540 31.28 23.42 6.81
C VAL A 540 32.09 24.70 6.64
N GLU A 541 33.27 24.74 7.23
CA GLU A 541 34.18 25.88 7.14
C GLU A 541 34.87 25.95 5.77
N LYS A 542 35.41 27.12 5.43
CA LYS A 542 36.17 27.31 4.19
C LYS A 542 37.32 26.28 4.10
N GLY A 543 37.41 25.58 2.98
CA GLY A 543 38.38 24.51 2.75
C GLY A 543 37.90 23.12 3.17
N GLY A 544 36.85 23.03 3.99
CA GLY A 544 36.22 21.75 4.35
C GLY A 544 35.47 21.13 3.17
N LYS A 545 35.11 19.84 3.31
CA LYS A 545 34.41 19.05 2.29
C LYS A 545 33.30 18.20 2.91
N ILE A 546 32.34 17.83 2.07
CA ILE A 546 31.39 16.76 2.34
C ILE A 546 31.76 15.54 1.50
N VAL A 547 31.70 14.35 2.12
CA VAL A 547 31.88 13.07 1.44
C VAL A 547 30.59 12.26 1.54
N PHE A 548 30.09 11.81 0.41
CA PHE A 548 28.99 10.86 0.30
C PHE A 548 29.56 9.47 0.02
N GLU A 549 29.25 8.52 0.88
CA GLU A 549 29.66 7.13 0.76
C GLU A 549 28.47 6.23 0.44
N VAL A 550 28.67 5.28 -0.46
CA VAL A 550 27.77 4.13 -0.64
C VAL A 550 28.54 2.86 -0.34
N SER A 551 28.01 2.01 0.55
CA SER A 551 28.73 0.86 1.10
C SER A 551 28.00 -0.47 0.92
N SER A 552 28.75 -1.55 1.12
CA SER A 552 28.29 -2.95 1.03
C SER A 552 27.56 -3.47 2.27
N GLY A 553 27.39 -2.62 3.27
CA GLY A 553 26.88 -2.93 4.60
C GLY A 553 27.09 -1.71 5.52
N ASP A 554 26.81 -1.88 6.80
CA ASP A 554 27.06 -0.84 7.80
C ASP A 554 28.53 -0.42 7.86
N THR A 555 28.76 0.86 8.14
CA THR A 555 30.09 1.48 8.26
C THR A 555 30.27 2.12 9.63
N GLN A 556 31.48 2.62 9.93
CA GLN A 556 31.79 3.29 11.20
C GLN A 556 30.69 4.28 11.63
N GLY A 557 30.40 4.26 12.93
CA GLY A 557 29.33 5.02 13.58
C GLY A 557 27.99 4.29 13.70
N CYS A 558 27.87 3.04 13.25
CA CYS A 558 26.69 2.21 13.52
C CYS A 558 26.74 1.53 14.91
N GLY A 559 27.91 1.34 15.52
CA GLY A 559 28.03 0.72 16.85
C GLY A 559 27.30 -0.63 16.94
N ILE A 560 26.31 -0.71 17.82
CA ILE A 560 25.43 -1.89 17.98
C ILE A 560 24.19 -1.88 17.07
N PHE A 561 23.96 -0.81 16.31
CA PHE A 561 22.82 -0.61 15.40
C PHE A 561 23.12 -1.16 14.00
N VAL A 562 23.40 -2.47 13.93
CA VAL A 562 23.79 -3.16 12.70
C VAL A 562 22.62 -3.92 12.04
N HIS A 563 22.74 -4.13 10.74
CA HIS A 563 21.81 -4.78 9.82
C HIS A 563 22.43 -6.05 9.22
N ASP A 564 22.84 -6.98 10.08
CA ASP A 564 23.67 -8.13 9.71
C ASP A 564 22.95 -9.48 9.83
N ASP A 565 21.61 -9.49 9.96
CA ASP A 565 20.86 -10.73 10.04
C ASP A 565 20.98 -11.54 8.73
N PRO A 566 21.47 -12.81 8.81
CA PRO A 566 21.75 -13.61 7.63
C PRO A 566 20.49 -14.16 6.94
N LEU A 567 19.32 -14.12 7.58
CA LEU A 567 18.04 -14.54 7.02
C LEU A 567 17.29 -13.36 6.38
N ASP A 568 17.47 -12.14 6.90
CA ASP A 568 16.94 -10.93 6.27
C ASP A 568 17.73 -10.54 5.01
N SER A 569 19.07 -10.65 5.05
CA SER A 569 19.96 -10.30 3.92
C SER A 569 19.96 -11.31 2.77
N ARG A 570 19.46 -12.53 2.99
CA ARG A 570 19.19 -13.51 1.92
C ARG A 570 17.76 -13.30 1.43
N GLY A 571 17.55 -12.47 0.41
CA GLY A 571 16.24 -12.34 -0.21
C GLY A 571 15.69 -13.72 -0.59
N CYS A 572 14.64 -14.13 0.13
CA CYS A 572 13.83 -15.34 -0.01
C CYS A 572 14.56 -16.68 -0.26
N ASN A 573 14.71 -17.48 0.80
CA ASN A 573 14.42 -18.92 0.74
C ASN A 573 14.25 -19.48 2.16
N MET A 574 13.00 -19.68 2.62
CA MET A 574 12.70 -20.57 3.75
C MET A 574 11.29 -21.16 3.57
N THR A 575 11.23 -22.35 2.97
CA THR A 575 10.31 -23.38 3.44
C THR A 575 10.65 -23.66 4.90
N ALA A 576 9.70 -23.48 5.81
CA ALA A 576 9.86 -23.83 7.21
C ALA A 576 9.99 -25.36 7.34
N ASP A 577 11.18 -25.84 7.70
CA ASP A 577 11.31 -26.90 8.71
C ASP A 577 12.78 -27.16 9.10
N LYS A 578 13.01 -27.13 10.42
CA LYS A 578 14.20 -27.49 11.21
C LYS A 578 15.27 -26.41 11.49
N PRO A 579 15.73 -26.31 12.76
CA PRO A 579 16.84 -25.45 13.14
C PRO A 579 18.18 -26.08 12.72
N PRO A 580 19.14 -25.32 12.17
CA PRO A 580 20.45 -25.87 11.84
C PRO A 580 21.35 -25.95 13.08
N ASN A 581 22.00 -27.10 13.21
CA ASN A 581 23.05 -27.37 14.19
C ASN A 581 24.24 -26.40 14.06
N LYS A 582 24.83 -26.04 15.20
CA LYS A 582 26.09 -25.29 15.33
C LYS A 582 27.23 -25.96 14.56
N LYS A 583 27.58 -25.45 13.39
CA LYS A 583 28.95 -25.50 12.86
C LYS A 583 29.29 -24.18 12.16
N LYS A 584 30.37 -23.54 12.62
CA LYS A 584 31.05 -22.44 11.91
C LYS A 584 31.39 -22.92 10.50
N ASN A 585 30.75 -22.36 9.49
CA ASN A 585 31.22 -22.46 8.11
C ASN A 585 31.11 -21.07 7.47
N ASP A 586 32.31 -20.59 7.12
CA ASP A 586 32.62 -19.38 6.40
C ASP A 586 32.11 -19.52 4.94
N PHE A 587 31.06 -18.77 4.58
CA PHE A 587 30.55 -18.72 3.21
C PHE A 587 30.13 -17.29 2.85
N THR A 588 31.13 -16.43 2.59
CA THR A 588 30.94 -15.17 1.86
C THR A 588 30.53 -15.46 0.42
N LYS A 589 29.22 -15.58 0.16
CA LYS A 589 28.66 -15.51 -1.21
C LYS A 589 28.47 -14.05 -1.54
N ALA A 590 29.10 -13.59 -2.63
CA ALA A 590 29.21 -12.16 -2.89
C ALA A 590 28.58 -11.75 -4.22
N VAL A 591 28.03 -10.54 -4.22
CA VAL A 591 27.25 -9.92 -5.29
C VAL A 591 27.98 -8.64 -5.71
N VAL A 592 27.87 -8.21 -6.96
CA VAL A 592 28.40 -6.91 -7.42
C VAL A 592 27.22 -5.96 -7.57
N TYR A 593 27.21 -4.88 -6.79
CA TYR A 593 26.30 -3.76 -7.00
C TYR A 593 26.93 -2.75 -7.96
N GLN A 594 26.08 -2.18 -8.82
CA GLN A 594 26.48 -1.40 -9.98
C GLN A 594 25.67 -0.12 -10.00
N PHE A 595 26.33 1.04 -10.05
CA PHE A 595 25.65 2.33 -10.21
C PHE A 595 25.71 2.78 -11.66
N HIS A 596 24.61 3.33 -12.18
CA HIS A 596 24.53 3.79 -13.57
C HIS A 596 24.27 5.28 -13.63
N PHE A 597 24.98 5.97 -14.53
CA PHE A 597 24.73 7.38 -14.82
C PHE A 597 24.00 7.45 -16.18
N SER A 598 22.66 7.43 -16.24
CA SER A 598 21.87 7.75 -17.45
C SER A 598 20.36 7.89 -17.17
N ASP A 599 19.61 8.56 -18.08
CA ASP A 599 18.17 8.83 -17.99
C ASP A 599 17.29 8.19 -19.11
N HIS A 600 17.79 7.33 -20.01
CA HIS A 600 16.97 6.80 -21.13
C HIS A 600 17.02 5.26 -21.31
N PHE A 601 15.82 4.68 -21.35
CA PHE A 601 15.47 3.27 -21.57
C PHE A 601 15.10 3.04 -23.04
N ASP A 602 15.67 2.00 -23.68
CA ASP A 602 15.01 1.33 -24.81
C ASP A 602 15.59 -0.09 -25.06
N SER A 603 14.77 -1.12 -24.83
CA SER A 603 14.76 -2.37 -25.62
C SER A 603 13.50 -3.17 -25.29
N CYS A 604 12.48 -3.04 -26.14
CA CYS A 604 11.08 -3.14 -25.75
C CYS A 604 10.39 -4.50 -26.05
N GLU A 605 11.11 -5.59 -26.31
CA GLU A 605 10.46 -6.85 -26.77
C GLU A 605 10.69 -8.06 -25.84
N ALA A 606 11.92 -8.29 -25.38
CA ALA A 606 12.20 -9.32 -24.35
C ALA A 606 11.65 -8.91 -22.97
N LEU A 607 11.73 -7.61 -22.64
CA LEU A 607 11.16 -7.02 -21.43
C LEU A 607 9.62 -7.14 -21.40
N ARG A 608 8.94 -7.04 -22.56
CA ARG A 608 7.48 -7.20 -22.63
C ARG A 608 7.03 -8.61 -22.27
N LYS A 609 7.76 -9.65 -22.70
CA LYS A 609 7.45 -11.05 -22.33
C LYS A 609 7.69 -11.33 -20.83
N VAL A 610 8.83 -10.91 -20.28
CA VAL A 610 9.15 -11.13 -18.86
C VAL A 610 8.25 -10.30 -17.93
N THR A 611 7.87 -9.08 -18.33
CA THR A 611 6.95 -8.23 -17.57
C THR A 611 5.53 -8.77 -17.60
N MET A 612 5.08 -9.34 -18.72
CA MET A 612 3.75 -9.96 -18.83
C MET A 612 3.60 -11.15 -17.90
N ALA A 613 4.55 -12.09 -17.92
CA ALA A 613 4.53 -13.27 -17.05
C ALA A 613 4.54 -12.91 -15.54
N ARG A 614 5.22 -11.81 -15.17
CA ARG A 614 5.29 -11.32 -13.78
C ARG A 614 4.04 -10.59 -13.32
N ASN A 615 3.44 -9.77 -14.17
CA ASN A 615 2.18 -9.08 -13.85
C ASN A 615 1.05 -10.08 -13.63
N LEU A 616 1.08 -11.23 -14.32
CA LEU A 616 0.08 -12.29 -14.20
C LEU A 616 0.38 -13.29 -13.07
N GLN A 617 1.49 -13.15 -12.34
CA GLN A 617 1.89 -14.10 -11.30
C GLN A 617 0.89 -14.17 -10.14
N ALA A 618 0.46 -13.02 -9.60
CA ALA A 618 -0.48 -13.00 -8.48
C ALA A 618 -1.83 -13.65 -8.83
N VAL A 619 -2.31 -13.44 -10.06
CA VAL A 619 -3.53 -14.06 -10.58
C VAL A 619 -3.38 -15.56 -10.76
N ARG A 620 -2.19 -16.03 -11.16
CA ARG A 620 -1.88 -17.47 -11.25
C ARG A 620 -1.83 -18.13 -9.88
N GLU A 621 -1.19 -17.47 -8.91
CA GLU A 621 -1.13 -17.96 -7.53
C GLU A 621 -2.52 -18.02 -6.91
N ALA A 622 -3.36 -16.99 -7.09
CA ALA A 622 -4.74 -16.98 -6.62
C ALA A 622 -5.60 -18.09 -7.25
N ALA A 623 -5.40 -18.37 -8.54
CA ALA A 623 -6.06 -19.47 -9.24
C ALA A 623 -5.60 -20.85 -8.71
N ILE A 624 -4.31 -21.01 -8.42
CA ILE A 624 -3.75 -22.26 -7.84
C ILE A 624 -4.23 -22.47 -6.41
N ASP A 625 -4.25 -21.41 -5.60
CA ASP A 625 -4.71 -21.41 -4.21
C ASP A 625 -6.23 -21.65 -4.09
N GLY A 626 -6.98 -21.53 -5.19
CA GLY A 626 -8.42 -21.66 -5.21
C GLY A 626 -9.15 -20.57 -4.42
N ARG A 627 -8.60 -19.35 -4.36
CA ARG A 627 -9.16 -18.25 -3.54
C ARG A 627 -10.60 -17.91 -3.91
N MET A 628 -10.95 -18.07 -5.17
CA MET A 628 -12.29 -17.83 -5.70
C MET A 628 -13.21 -19.06 -5.58
N HIS A 629 -12.76 -20.19 -5.02
CA HIS A 629 -13.59 -21.39 -4.85
C HIS A 629 -14.64 -21.22 -3.75
N ASN A 630 -14.42 -20.33 -2.78
CA ASN A 630 -15.38 -20.08 -1.71
C ASN A 630 -16.54 -19.18 -2.20
N VAL A 631 -17.79 -19.64 -2.02
CA VAL A 631 -18.99 -18.90 -2.48
C VAL A 631 -19.19 -17.57 -1.75
N ILE A 632 -18.86 -17.48 -0.45
CA ILE A 632 -18.93 -16.22 0.31
C ILE A 632 -17.93 -15.22 -0.25
N CYS A 633 -16.71 -15.67 -0.58
CA CYS A 633 -15.71 -14.82 -1.22
C CYS A 633 -16.26 -14.24 -2.55
N ARG A 634 -16.84 -15.08 -3.41
CA ARG A 634 -17.45 -14.63 -4.68
C ARG A 634 -18.59 -13.61 -4.46
N GLN A 635 -19.46 -13.84 -3.46
CA GLN A 635 -20.53 -12.91 -3.11
C GLN A 635 -19.99 -11.54 -2.68
N LEU A 636 -18.97 -11.51 -1.81
CA LEU A 636 -18.35 -10.26 -1.35
C LEU A 636 -17.69 -9.48 -2.50
N GLN A 637 -17.03 -10.16 -3.44
CA GLN A 637 -16.43 -9.54 -4.62
C GLN A 637 -17.50 -8.91 -5.54
N LEU A 638 -18.60 -9.61 -5.80
CA LEU A 638 -19.72 -9.09 -6.60
C LEU A 638 -20.46 -7.93 -5.92
N GLU A 639 -20.66 -8.00 -4.61
CA GLU A 639 -21.29 -6.91 -3.84
C GLU A 639 -20.43 -5.64 -3.86
N SER A 640 -19.11 -5.80 -3.67
CA SER A 640 -18.15 -4.69 -3.75
C SER A 640 -18.12 -4.06 -5.14
N LEU A 641 -18.16 -4.87 -6.19
CA LEU A 641 -18.28 -4.41 -7.58
C LEU A 641 -19.59 -3.64 -7.80
N GLN A 642 -20.73 -4.21 -7.37
CA GLN A 642 -22.03 -3.56 -7.52
C GLN A 642 -22.06 -2.19 -6.84
N ARG A 643 -21.59 -2.10 -5.60
CA ARG A 643 -21.53 -0.84 -4.84
C ARG A 643 -20.68 0.20 -5.54
N THR A 644 -19.49 -0.18 -6.00
CA THR A 644 -18.57 0.73 -6.69
C THR A 644 -19.15 1.26 -8.00
N LEU A 645 -19.77 0.38 -8.81
CA LEU A 645 -20.44 0.79 -10.06
C LEU A 645 -21.66 1.67 -9.81
N PHE A 646 -22.38 1.47 -8.70
CA PHE A 646 -23.50 2.31 -8.32
C PHE A 646 -23.05 3.72 -7.88
N GLU A 647 -22.05 3.81 -7.02
CA GLU A 647 -21.49 5.09 -6.55
C GLU A 647 -20.93 5.96 -7.69
N HIS A 648 -20.50 5.33 -8.78
CA HIS A 648 -19.86 5.98 -9.92
C HIS A 648 -20.74 6.05 -11.17
N ALA A 649 -22.06 5.81 -11.06
CA ALA A 649 -22.99 5.75 -12.19
C ALA A 649 -22.86 6.94 -13.16
N GLY A 650 -22.87 8.17 -12.65
CA GLY A 650 -22.77 9.37 -13.48
C GLY A 650 -21.43 9.51 -14.22
N ALA A 651 -20.32 9.04 -13.62
CA ALA A 651 -19.02 9.03 -14.29
C ALA A 651 -18.94 7.96 -15.38
N ILE A 652 -19.58 6.80 -15.14
CA ILE A 652 -19.68 5.70 -16.11
C ILE A 652 -20.50 6.12 -17.31
N GLU A 653 -21.73 6.63 -17.11
CA GLU A 653 -22.58 7.08 -18.20
C GLU A 653 -21.90 8.18 -19.02
N LYS A 654 -21.24 9.13 -18.37
CA LYS A 654 -20.46 10.18 -19.06
C LYS A 654 -19.34 9.58 -19.94
N ALA A 655 -18.57 8.63 -19.43
CA ALA A 655 -17.48 8.02 -20.20
C ALA A 655 -18.00 7.22 -21.40
N ILE A 656 -19.08 6.45 -21.23
CA ILE A 656 -19.73 5.71 -22.33
C ILE A 656 -20.23 6.69 -23.39
N PHE A 657 -20.86 7.79 -22.98
CA PHE A 657 -21.33 8.83 -23.90
C PHE A 657 -20.20 9.44 -24.73
N GLU A 658 -19.07 9.80 -24.09
CA GLU A 658 -17.89 10.39 -24.74
C GLU A 658 -17.24 9.46 -25.78
N ASP A 659 -17.23 8.15 -25.52
CA ASP A 659 -16.53 7.17 -26.36
C ASP A 659 -17.39 6.58 -27.48
N SER A 660 -18.68 6.32 -27.21
CA SER A 660 -19.58 5.63 -28.14
C SER A 660 -20.34 6.57 -29.07
N GLY A 661 -20.55 7.83 -28.65
CA GLY A 661 -21.46 8.76 -29.31
C GLY A 661 -22.94 8.32 -29.28
N HIS A 662 -23.30 7.33 -28.47
CA HIS A 662 -24.69 6.90 -28.28
C HIS A 662 -25.53 7.99 -27.60
N SER A 663 -26.85 7.97 -27.81
CA SER A 663 -27.77 8.86 -27.10
C SER A 663 -27.79 8.57 -25.59
N ALA A 664 -28.18 9.56 -24.78
CA ALA A 664 -28.24 9.39 -23.32
C ALA A 664 -29.08 8.17 -22.88
N ASN A 665 -30.21 7.91 -23.55
CA ASN A 665 -31.05 6.74 -23.28
C ASN A 665 -30.33 5.42 -23.59
N GLU A 666 -29.60 5.37 -24.70
CA GLU A 666 -28.82 4.18 -25.09
C GLU A 666 -27.68 3.92 -24.10
N VAL A 667 -27.05 4.97 -23.60
CA VAL A 667 -26.01 4.91 -22.55
C VAL A 667 -26.59 4.39 -21.23
N SER A 668 -27.69 4.95 -20.75
CA SER A 668 -28.31 4.49 -19.50
C SER A 668 -28.78 3.04 -19.57
N ILE A 669 -29.35 2.62 -20.70
CA ILE A 669 -29.72 1.22 -20.90
C ILE A 669 -28.46 0.31 -20.90
N GLU A 670 -27.29 0.78 -21.39
CA GLU A 670 -26.04 0.00 -21.34
C GLU A 670 -25.64 -0.29 -19.89
N TYR A 671 -25.61 0.77 -19.09
CA TYR A 671 -25.27 0.72 -17.69
C TYR A 671 -26.25 -0.18 -16.91
N LEU A 672 -27.55 0.03 -17.09
CA LEU A 672 -28.59 -0.73 -16.39
C LEU A 672 -28.55 -2.22 -16.74
N LEU A 673 -28.32 -2.58 -18.01
CA LEU A 673 -28.18 -3.97 -18.41
C LEU A 673 -26.94 -4.61 -17.79
N ALA A 674 -25.82 -3.89 -17.67
CA ALA A 674 -24.62 -4.40 -16.99
C ALA A 674 -24.92 -4.69 -15.51
N MET A 675 -25.60 -3.76 -14.83
CA MET A 675 -25.99 -3.90 -13.42
C MET A 675 -26.99 -5.05 -13.21
N ASN A 676 -27.96 -5.22 -14.10
CA ASN A 676 -28.93 -6.31 -14.04
C ASN A 676 -28.25 -7.69 -14.19
N ASN A 677 -27.30 -7.84 -15.12
CA ASN A 677 -26.56 -9.10 -15.28
C ASN A 677 -25.68 -9.39 -14.06
N LEU A 678 -25.01 -8.37 -13.50
CA LEU A 678 -24.23 -8.51 -12.28
C LEU A 678 -25.12 -9.01 -11.12
N ASN A 679 -26.29 -8.40 -10.94
CA ASN A 679 -27.24 -8.82 -9.92
C ASN A 679 -27.74 -10.26 -10.14
N ALA A 680 -28.03 -10.64 -11.39
CA ALA A 680 -28.41 -12.02 -11.71
C ALA A 680 -27.30 -13.03 -11.37
N HIS A 681 -26.03 -12.69 -11.63
CA HIS A 681 -24.89 -13.53 -11.25
C HIS A 681 -24.74 -13.64 -9.73
N TYR A 682 -24.93 -12.56 -8.97
CA TYR A 682 -24.94 -12.62 -7.51
C TYR A 682 -26.06 -13.53 -6.98
N GLN A 683 -27.28 -13.37 -7.51
CA GLN A 683 -28.44 -14.18 -7.12
C GLN A 683 -28.29 -15.66 -7.47
N SER A 684 -27.44 -16.00 -8.45
CA SER A 684 -27.14 -17.40 -8.79
C SER A 684 -26.31 -18.13 -7.73
N LEU A 685 -25.68 -17.40 -6.79
CA LEU A 685 -24.84 -17.97 -5.74
C LEU A 685 -25.67 -18.30 -4.49
N ASP A 686 -25.88 -19.60 -4.25
CA ASP A 686 -26.53 -20.10 -3.03
C ASP A 686 -25.52 -20.81 -2.11
N PHE A 687 -25.14 -20.12 -1.05
CA PHE A 687 -24.23 -20.66 -0.03
C PHE A 687 -24.81 -21.89 0.68
N LYS A 688 -26.12 -21.90 0.97
CA LYS A 688 -26.75 -23.02 1.71
C LYS A 688 -26.83 -24.27 0.85
N ALA A 689 -27.20 -24.13 -0.42
CA ALA A 689 -27.16 -25.25 -1.37
C ALA A 689 -25.72 -25.77 -1.54
N THR A 690 -24.75 -24.87 -1.74
CA THR A 690 -23.34 -25.27 -1.93
C THR A 690 -22.78 -26.01 -0.71
N LEU A 691 -23.07 -25.52 0.51
CA LEU A 691 -22.64 -26.17 1.75
C LEU A 691 -23.31 -27.53 1.94
N LYS A 692 -24.59 -27.65 1.59
CA LYS A 692 -25.29 -28.95 1.62
C LYS A 692 -24.64 -29.98 0.70
N ASP A 693 -24.23 -29.56 -0.49
CA ASP A 693 -23.60 -30.40 -1.51
C ASP A 693 -22.15 -30.75 -1.17
N GLU A 694 -21.39 -29.84 -0.55
CA GLU A 694 -20.03 -30.11 -0.05
C GLU A 694 -20.04 -31.23 1.01
N TYR A 695 -21.04 -31.22 1.89
CA TYR A 695 -21.22 -32.23 2.93
C TYR A 695 -21.96 -33.50 2.43
N ALA A 696 -22.26 -33.63 1.13
CA ALA A 696 -22.89 -34.83 0.56
C ALA A 696 -22.01 -36.08 0.73
N VAL A 697 -20.69 -35.91 0.62
CA VAL A 697 -19.71 -36.99 0.84
C VAL A 697 -19.77 -37.52 2.29
N LEU A 698 -20.00 -36.65 3.27
CA LEU A 698 -20.20 -37.05 4.67
C LEU A 698 -21.50 -37.82 4.89
N ARG A 699 -22.44 -37.78 3.94
CA ARG A 699 -23.69 -38.55 3.93
C ARG A 699 -23.64 -39.77 3.00
N SER A 700 -22.47 -40.08 2.41
CA SER A 700 -22.30 -41.15 1.43
C SER A 700 -23.15 -40.98 0.16
N GLU A 701 -23.39 -39.75 -0.26
CA GLU A 701 -24.08 -39.39 -1.50
C GLU A 701 -23.04 -39.00 -2.56
N ASP A 702 -23.20 -39.49 -3.80
CA ASP A 702 -22.36 -39.08 -4.93
C ASP A 702 -22.70 -37.64 -5.35
N ARG A 703 -21.66 -36.89 -5.75
CA ARG A 703 -21.80 -35.50 -6.21
C ARG A 703 -21.55 -35.41 -7.72
N GLU A 704 -22.46 -35.99 -8.50
CA GLU A 704 -22.39 -36.03 -9.97
C GLU A 704 -22.43 -34.64 -10.63
N GLU A 705 -23.03 -33.64 -9.96
CA GLU A 705 -23.15 -32.26 -10.47
C GLU A 705 -22.06 -31.31 -9.92
N ARG A 706 -20.93 -31.83 -9.41
CA ARG A 706 -19.84 -30.97 -8.92
C ARG A 706 -19.20 -30.22 -10.09
N HIS A 707 -19.29 -28.90 -10.05
CA HIS A 707 -18.61 -28.03 -10.99
C HIS A 707 -17.39 -27.37 -10.33
N GLU A 708 -16.21 -27.51 -10.95
CA GLU A 708 -14.98 -26.85 -10.51
C GLU A 708 -14.61 -25.69 -11.43
N PRO A 709 -14.16 -24.55 -10.89
CA PRO A 709 -13.74 -23.43 -11.73
C PRO A 709 -12.55 -23.82 -12.60
N PHE A 710 -12.48 -23.21 -13.78
CA PHE A 710 -11.41 -23.44 -14.74
C PHE A 710 -10.04 -22.93 -14.28
N GLY A 711 -9.99 -21.89 -13.44
CA GLY A 711 -8.77 -21.24 -12.97
C GLY A 711 -8.74 -19.78 -13.38
N ILE A 712 -8.22 -19.49 -14.58
CA ILE A 712 -8.12 -18.11 -15.11
C ILE A 712 -9.01 -17.92 -16.35
N VAL A 713 -9.83 -16.86 -16.34
CA VAL A 713 -10.59 -16.40 -17.51
C VAL A 713 -9.90 -15.17 -18.11
N TYR A 714 -9.35 -15.32 -19.31
CA TYR A 714 -8.74 -14.25 -20.09
C TYR A 714 -9.79 -13.61 -21.02
N ILE A 715 -10.18 -12.37 -20.73
CA ILE A 715 -11.25 -11.64 -21.42
C ILE A 715 -10.65 -10.68 -22.44
N VAL A 716 -10.98 -10.87 -23.71
CA VAL A 716 -10.73 -9.91 -24.79
C VAL A 716 -12.06 -9.27 -25.15
N PRO A 717 -12.32 -8.01 -24.75
CA PRO A 717 -13.63 -7.42 -24.89
C PRO A 717 -13.94 -6.90 -26.30
N THR A 718 -15.23 -6.63 -26.60
CA THR A 718 -15.62 -5.93 -27.83
C THR A 718 -15.42 -4.42 -27.70
N SER A 719 -15.06 -3.79 -28.82
CA SER A 719 -14.88 -2.34 -28.93
C SER A 719 -16.20 -1.55 -28.99
N TYR A 720 -17.31 -2.19 -29.36
CA TYR A 720 -18.60 -1.51 -29.59
C TYR A 720 -19.38 -1.19 -28.30
N THR A 721 -19.43 -2.12 -27.34
CA THR A 721 -20.09 -1.94 -26.02
C THR A 721 -19.12 -2.29 -24.89
N LEU A 722 -17.95 -1.64 -24.90
CA LEU A 722 -16.80 -2.01 -24.07
C LEU A 722 -17.12 -2.09 -22.57
N PHE A 723 -17.91 -1.15 -22.03
CA PHE A 723 -18.27 -1.18 -20.61
C PHE A 723 -19.13 -2.41 -20.28
N TYR A 724 -20.25 -2.57 -20.99
CA TYR A 724 -21.15 -3.71 -20.78
C TYR A 724 -20.42 -5.05 -20.97
N SER A 725 -19.61 -5.17 -22.01
CA SER A 725 -18.97 -6.42 -22.39
C SER A 725 -17.95 -6.91 -21.35
N VAL A 726 -17.22 -5.97 -20.72
CA VAL A 726 -16.29 -6.27 -19.62
C VAL A 726 -17.03 -6.64 -18.35
N ILE A 727 -18.02 -5.85 -17.91
CA ILE A 727 -18.71 -6.10 -16.63
C ILE A 727 -19.49 -7.42 -16.64
N VAL A 728 -20.14 -7.77 -17.74
CA VAL A 728 -20.86 -9.05 -17.85
C VAL A 728 -19.90 -10.23 -17.80
N ALA A 729 -18.77 -10.16 -18.50
CA ALA A 729 -17.77 -11.24 -18.50
C ALA A 729 -17.08 -11.39 -17.13
N VAL A 730 -16.74 -10.27 -16.47
CA VAL A 730 -16.15 -10.26 -15.13
C VAL A 730 -17.11 -10.85 -14.10
N SER A 731 -18.37 -10.41 -14.09
CA SER A 731 -19.35 -10.92 -13.12
C SER A 731 -19.66 -12.40 -13.32
N ALA A 732 -19.71 -12.88 -14.57
CA ALA A 732 -19.86 -14.31 -14.87
C ALA A 732 -18.65 -15.13 -14.40
N ALA A 733 -17.43 -14.64 -14.64
CA ALA A 733 -16.20 -15.32 -14.22
C ALA A 733 -16.08 -15.41 -12.68
N ILE A 734 -16.44 -14.33 -11.96
CA ILE A 734 -16.49 -14.32 -10.49
C ILE A 734 -17.53 -15.32 -9.97
N ALA A 735 -18.75 -15.31 -10.53
CA ALA A 735 -19.79 -16.25 -10.10
C ALA A 735 -19.36 -17.71 -10.31
N ALA A 736 -18.65 -17.97 -11.42
CA ALA A 736 -18.07 -19.28 -11.70
C ALA A 736 -16.88 -19.64 -10.79
N GLY A 737 -16.31 -18.69 -10.05
CA GLY A 737 -15.20 -18.94 -9.11
C GLY A 737 -13.81 -18.86 -9.76
N ASN A 738 -13.67 -18.14 -10.87
CA ASN A 738 -12.41 -17.97 -11.59
C ASN A 738 -11.71 -16.65 -11.23
N CYS A 739 -10.40 -16.62 -11.42
CA CYS A 739 -9.61 -15.39 -11.49
C CYS A 739 -9.62 -14.83 -12.91
N ILE A 740 -9.31 -13.54 -13.09
CA ILE A 740 -9.63 -12.79 -14.31
C ILE A 740 -8.41 -12.03 -14.82
N VAL A 741 -8.19 -12.10 -16.13
CA VAL A 741 -7.25 -11.25 -16.85
C VAL A 741 -7.98 -10.53 -17.98
N ILE A 742 -7.86 -9.22 -18.08
CA ILE A 742 -8.62 -8.42 -19.06
C ILE A 742 -7.66 -7.71 -20.02
N GLU A 743 -7.84 -7.93 -21.33
CA GLU A 743 -7.09 -7.23 -22.37
C GLU A 743 -7.73 -5.85 -22.63
N LEU A 744 -7.11 -4.79 -22.09
CA LEU A 744 -7.50 -3.40 -22.32
C LEU A 744 -6.32 -2.60 -22.85
N HIS A 745 -6.40 -2.20 -24.12
CA HIS A 745 -5.39 -1.37 -24.76
C HIS A 745 -5.34 0.04 -24.18
N ASN A 746 -4.16 0.68 -24.22
CA ASN A 746 -4.00 2.06 -23.83
C ASN A 746 -4.47 2.97 -24.97
N THR A 747 -5.70 3.45 -24.90
CA THR A 747 -6.31 4.35 -25.89
C THR A 747 -6.63 5.71 -25.26
N LEU A 748 -6.97 6.69 -26.09
CA LEU A 748 -7.44 8.01 -25.64
C LEU A 748 -8.92 8.01 -25.22
N GLN A 749 -9.57 6.84 -25.18
CA GLN A 749 -10.96 6.67 -24.77
C GLN A 749 -11.10 6.81 -23.24
N ALA A 750 -12.26 7.27 -22.78
CA ALA A 750 -12.56 7.49 -21.36
C ALA A 750 -12.90 6.20 -20.60
N VAL A 751 -13.53 5.21 -21.25
CA VAL A 751 -14.01 3.96 -20.67
C VAL A 751 -12.88 3.02 -20.22
N PRO A 752 -11.81 2.73 -21.00
CA PRO A 752 -10.74 1.83 -20.56
C PRO A 752 -10.01 2.24 -19.26
N PRO A 753 -9.55 3.50 -19.07
CA PRO A 753 -8.92 3.91 -17.82
C PRO A 753 -9.93 3.94 -16.67
N LEU A 754 -11.19 4.26 -16.92
CA LEU A 754 -12.26 4.22 -15.92
C LEU A 754 -12.53 2.78 -15.44
N LEU A 755 -12.67 1.81 -16.36
CA LEU A 755 -12.86 0.40 -16.04
C LEU A 755 -11.70 -0.14 -15.19
N ARG A 756 -10.45 0.19 -15.56
CA ARG A 756 -9.26 -0.22 -14.80
C ARG A 756 -9.30 0.33 -13.38
N LYS A 757 -9.70 1.60 -13.21
CA LYS A 757 -9.84 2.22 -11.89
C LYS A 757 -10.93 1.55 -11.07
N LEU A 758 -12.14 1.42 -11.61
CA LEU A 758 -13.30 0.87 -10.90
C LEU A 758 -13.07 -0.57 -10.45
N LEU A 759 -12.62 -1.43 -11.37
CA LEU A 759 -12.38 -2.84 -11.09
C LEU A 759 -11.22 -3.07 -10.11
N LYS A 760 -10.11 -2.30 -10.21
CA LYS A 760 -9.02 -2.39 -9.22
C LYS A 760 -9.43 -1.87 -7.84
N SER A 761 -10.36 -0.93 -7.75
CA SER A 761 -10.87 -0.46 -6.45
C SER A 761 -11.91 -1.39 -5.84
N SER A 762 -12.62 -2.18 -6.65
CA SER A 762 -13.74 -2.99 -6.17
C SER A 762 -13.40 -4.45 -5.92
N LEU A 763 -12.41 -5.01 -6.62
CA LEU A 763 -12.05 -6.43 -6.57
C LEU A 763 -10.67 -6.63 -5.92
N ASP A 764 -10.44 -7.82 -5.35
CA ASP A 764 -9.13 -8.22 -4.81
C ASP A 764 -8.05 -8.18 -5.90
N HIS A 765 -6.91 -7.54 -5.60
CA HIS A 765 -5.80 -7.36 -6.53
C HIS A 765 -5.16 -8.67 -7.01
N SER A 766 -5.32 -9.76 -6.27
CA SER A 766 -4.88 -11.10 -6.67
C SER A 766 -5.88 -11.81 -7.60
N VAL A 767 -7.11 -11.32 -7.73
CA VAL A 767 -8.19 -11.97 -8.50
C VAL A 767 -8.37 -11.36 -9.88
N VAL A 768 -8.00 -10.09 -10.09
CA VAL A 768 -8.13 -9.40 -11.39
C VAL A 768 -6.85 -8.69 -11.81
N GLU A 769 -6.42 -8.89 -13.06
CA GLU A 769 -5.32 -8.12 -13.67
C GLU A 769 -5.63 -7.69 -15.11
N PHE A 770 -4.90 -6.69 -15.60
CA PHE A 770 -5.11 -6.09 -16.91
C PHE A 770 -3.85 -6.14 -17.76
N VAL A 771 -4.01 -6.48 -19.03
CA VAL A 771 -2.92 -6.50 -20.01
C VAL A 771 -3.21 -5.54 -21.16
N SER A 772 -2.18 -4.79 -21.60
CA SER A 772 -2.30 -3.85 -22.72
C SER A 772 -1.97 -4.46 -24.08
N SER A 773 -1.42 -5.68 -24.07
CA SER A 773 -1.09 -6.50 -25.23
C SER A 773 -1.50 -7.94 -24.96
N ARG A 774 -1.62 -8.76 -26.00
CA ARG A 774 -2.05 -10.15 -25.85
C ARG A 774 -1.05 -10.98 -25.05
N ALA A 775 -1.52 -11.64 -23.98
CA ALA A 775 -0.71 -12.61 -23.20
C ALA A 775 -0.63 -13.96 -23.94
N SER A 776 0.50 -14.67 -23.81
CA SER A 776 0.67 -16.03 -24.32
C SER A 776 0.10 -17.10 -23.37
N ASP A 777 -0.07 -18.34 -23.84
CA ASP A 777 -0.60 -19.44 -23.01
C ASP A 777 0.37 -19.78 -21.86
N GLU A 778 1.67 -19.65 -22.08
CA GLU A 778 2.71 -19.81 -21.06
C GLU A 778 2.60 -18.72 -19.97
N ASP A 779 2.21 -17.49 -20.35
CA ASP A 779 2.02 -16.39 -19.41
C ASP A 779 0.83 -16.65 -18.48
N LEU A 780 -0.23 -17.32 -18.97
CA LEU A 780 -1.45 -17.63 -18.22
C LEU A 780 -1.37 -18.96 -17.43
N GLY A 781 -0.52 -19.89 -17.86
CA GLY A 781 -0.37 -21.20 -17.21
C GLY A 781 -1.37 -22.25 -17.71
N PRO A 782 -1.34 -23.49 -17.18
CA PRO A 782 -2.06 -24.62 -17.79
C PRO A 782 -3.59 -24.61 -17.61
N HIS A 783 -4.12 -23.82 -16.66
CA HIS A 783 -5.55 -23.79 -16.31
C HIS A 783 -6.16 -22.43 -16.64
N HIS A 784 -6.29 -22.13 -17.94
CA HIS A 784 -6.90 -20.89 -18.41
C HIS A 784 -7.83 -21.08 -19.62
N ILE A 785 -8.86 -20.23 -19.70
CA ILE A 785 -9.77 -20.14 -20.84
C ILE A 785 -9.71 -18.74 -21.44
N ARG A 786 -9.75 -18.64 -22.77
CA ARG A 786 -9.76 -17.35 -23.48
C ARG A 786 -11.15 -17.07 -24.02
N LEU A 787 -11.72 -15.94 -23.59
CA LEU A 787 -13.00 -15.42 -24.03
C LEU A 787 -12.76 -14.28 -25.03
N TYR A 788 -12.94 -14.58 -26.31
CA TYR A 788 -12.87 -13.63 -27.41
C TYR A 788 -14.26 -13.11 -27.74
N GLN A 789 -14.48 -11.85 -27.38
CA GLN A 789 -15.72 -11.14 -27.68
C GLN A 789 -15.74 -10.56 -29.10
N GLU A 790 -14.59 -10.49 -29.77
CA GLU A 790 -14.50 -10.23 -31.20
C GLU A 790 -13.60 -11.29 -31.85
N GLU A 791 -13.95 -11.72 -33.06
CA GLU A 791 -13.14 -12.67 -33.80
C GLU A 791 -11.75 -12.09 -34.07
N PRO A 792 -10.66 -12.77 -33.65
CA PRO A 792 -9.33 -12.31 -33.96
C PRO A 792 -9.05 -12.49 -35.46
N ASN A 793 -8.37 -11.51 -36.08
CA ASN A 793 -7.91 -11.58 -37.48
C ASN A 793 -6.91 -12.73 -37.77
N GLN A 794 -6.51 -13.49 -36.75
CA GLN A 794 -5.59 -14.63 -36.84
C GLN A 794 -6.28 -15.90 -36.35
N PRO A 795 -6.00 -17.08 -36.95
CA PRO A 795 -6.59 -18.35 -36.52
C PRO A 795 -6.30 -18.58 -35.03
N LEU A 796 -7.35 -18.97 -34.28
CA LEU A 796 -7.21 -19.29 -32.87
C LEU A 796 -6.28 -20.52 -32.71
N PRO A 797 -5.31 -20.48 -31.79
CA PRO A 797 -4.42 -21.62 -31.57
C PRO A 797 -5.22 -22.82 -31.05
N THR A 798 -5.13 -23.94 -31.77
CA THR A 798 -5.72 -25.25 -31.40
C THR A 798 -4.72 -26.06 -30.57
N SER A 799 -4.32 -25.54 -29.40
CA SER A 799 -3.40 -26.24 -28.49
C SER A 799 -4.16 -27.02 -27.40
N GLY A 800 -4.41 -28.30 -27.68
CA GLY A 800 -4.74 -29.32 -26.67
C GLY A 800 -6.19 -29.37 -26.18
N ILE A 801 -6.60 -30.53 -25.67
CA ILE A 801 -7.97 -30.89 -25.24
C ILE A 801 -8.53 -29.95 -24.14
N ILE A 802 -7.67 -29.17 -23.48
CA ILE A 802 -8.01 -28.38 -22.28
C ILE A 802 -8.29 -26.91 -22.63
N ASN A 803 -7.65 -26.31 -23.65
CA ASN A 803 -7.73 -24.86 -23.90
C ASN A 803 -8.69 -24.53 -25.06
N VAL A 804 -10.00 -24.63 -24.84
CA VAL A 804 -11.00 -24.29 -25.88
C VAL A 804 -11.26 -22.78 -25.86
N PRO A 805 -10.83 -22.01 -26.88
CA PRO A 805 -11.17 -20.59 -26.96
C PRO A 805 -12.67 -20.42 -27.21
N LEU A 806 -13.33 -19.62 -26.37
CA LEU A 806 -14.72 -19.21 -26.58
C LEU A 806 -14.70 -17.95 -27.45
N SER A 807 -15.14 -18.05 -28.69
CA SER A 807 -15.19 -16.91 -29.62
C SER A 807 -16.60 -16.68 -30.12
N SER A 808 -17.00 -15.42 -30.18
CA SER A 808 -18.20 -15.02 -30.90
C SER A 808 -17.84 -14.58 -32.32
N PRO A 809 -18.48 -15.14 -33.36
CA PRO A 809 -18.21 -14.77 -34.74
C PRO A 809 -18.90 -13.45 -35.11
N SER A 810 -18.42 -12.33 -34.54
CA SER A 810 -19.03 -11.00 -34.75
C SER A 810 -19.01 -10.54 -36.21
N SER A 811 -18.14 -11.14 -37.04
CA SER A 811 -18.07 -10.93 -38.48
C SER A 811 -19.15 -11.71 -39.26
N ALA A 812 -19.73 -12.75 -38.66
CA ALA A 812 -20.77 -13.54 -39.28
C ALA A 812 -22.08 -12.74 -39.40
N ARG A 813 -22.85 -13.07 -40.43
CA ARG A 813 -24.08 -12.36 -40.76
C ARG A 813 -25.21 -12.69 -39.80
N THR A 814 -26.10 -11.73 -39.61
CA THR A 814 -27.38 -11.91 -38.96
C THR A 814 -28.48 -11.65 -39.97
N VAL A 815 -29.44 -12.56 -40.09
CA VAL A 815 -30.51 -12.48 -41.09
C VAL A 815 -31.85 -12.42 -40.40
N ALA A 816 -32.79 -11.69 -40.98
CA ALA A 816 -34.19 -11.78 -40.63
C ALA A 816 -35.02 -12.35 -41.78
N VAL A 817 -36.01 -13.17 -41.46
CA VAL A 817 -37.00 -13.67 -42.42
C VAL A 817 -38.37 -13.19 -41.98
N VAL A 818 -39.10 -12.53 -42.88
CA VAL A 818 -40.47 -12.08 -42.67
C VAL A 818 -41.37 -12.85 -43.63
N ASP A 819 -42.08 -13.84 -43.08
CA ASP A 819 -43.06 -14.62 -43.83
C ASP A 819 -44.40 -13.87 -43.96
N ARG A 820 -45.24 -14.30 -44.91
CA ARG A 820 -46.60 -13.78 -45.09
C ARG A 820 -47.52 -13.94 -43.87
N THR A 821 -47.19 -14.83 -42.95
CA THR A 821 -47.92 -15.05 -41.69
C THR A 821 -47.50 -14.12 -40.55
N ALA A 822 -46.47 -13.28 -40.76
CA ALA A 822 -45.94 -12.39 -39.73
C ALA A 822 -46.90 -11.23 -39.38
N ASP A 823 -46.81 -10.76 -38.13
CA ASP A 823 -47.31 -9.44 -37.74
C ASP A 823 -46.37 -8.36 -38.30
N LEU A 824 -46.70 -7.83 -39.49
CA LEU A 824 -45.84 -6.93 -40.24
C LEU A 824 -45.49 -5.64 -39.49
N LEU A 825 -46.39 -5.13 -38.65
CA LEU A 825 -46.15 -3.91 -37.87
C LEU A 825 -45.10 -4.17 -36.80
N LYS A 826 -45.25 -5.24 -36.02
CA LYS A 826 -44.27 -5.62 -35.00
C LYS A 826 -42.93 -6.03 -35.60
N ALA A 827 -42.96 -6.77 -36.71
CA ALA A 827 -41.74 -7.16 -37.42
C ALA A 827 -40.97 -5.92 -37.91
N ALA A 828 -41.67 -4.97 -38.54
CA ALA A 828 -41.06 -3.72 -39.01
C ALA A 828 -40.51 -2.89 -37.85
N GLU A 829 -41.27 -2.70 -36.77
CA GLU A 829 -40.83 -1.97 -35.58
C GLU A 829 -39.57 -2.60 -34.96
N ALA A 830 -39.56 -3.92 -34.76
CA ALA A 830 -38.44 -4.63 -34.17
C ALA A 830 -37.19 -4.56 -35.07
N LEU A 831 -37.32 -4.80 -36.37
CA LEU A 831 -36.20 -4.80 -37.32
C LEU A 831 -35.60 -3.41 -37.53
N VAL A 832 -36.45 -2.39 -37.64
CA VAL A 832 -35.98 -1.00 -37.74
C VAL A 832 -35.32 -0.56 -36.44
N THR A 833 -35.94 -0.81 -35.29
CA THR A 833 -35.34 -0.48 -33.98
C THR A 833 -33.98 -1.16 -33.81
N ALA A 834 -33.87 -2.45 -34.14
CA ALA A 834 -32.64 -3.21 -34.02
C ALA A 834 -31.50 -2.65 -34.89
N ARG A 835 -31.79 -2.23 -36.11
CA ARG A 835 -30.78 -1.71 -37.05
C ARG A 835 -30.49 -0.21 -36.88
N PHE A 836 -31.42 0.57 -36.36
CA PHE A 836 -31.29 2.03 -36.23
C PHE A 836 -30.85 2.47 -34.82
N SER A 837 -30.94 1.60 -33.82
CA SER A 837 -30.32 1.82 -32.51
C SER A 837 -28.80 1.63 -32.57
N PHE A 838 -28.07 2.27 -31.65
CA PHE A 838 -26.62 2.15 -31.47
C PHE A 838 -25.80 2.43 -32.73
N SER A 839 -26.22 3.43 -33.49
CA SER A 839 -25.61 3.76 -34.78
C SER A 839 -25.59 2.60 -35.79
N GLY A 840 -26.40 1.55 -35.59
CA GLY A 840 -26.50 0.38 -36.45
C GLY A 840 -25.26 -0.51 -36.51
N ASN A 841 -24.38 -0.41 -35.52
CA ASN A 841 -23.11 -1.16 -35.46
C ASN A 841 -23.19 -2.45 -34.65
N SER A 842 -24.37 -2.80 -34.10
CA SER A 842 -24.56 -4.07 -33.40
C SER A 842 -24.25 -5.25 -34.33
N PRO A 843 -23.39 -6.21 -33.93
CA PRO A 843 -23.15 -7.42 -34.70
C PRO A 843 -24.42 -8.26 -34.90
N TYR A 844 -25.36 -8.19 -33.96
CA TYR A 844 -26.65 -8.90 -34.02
C TYR A 844 -27.76 -8.07 -34.67
N ALA A 845 -27.50 -6.86 -35.15
CA ALA A 845 -28.49 -6.19 -35.99
C ALA A 845 -28.65 -6.98 -37.32
N PRO A 846 -29.88 -7.12 -37.85
CA PRO A 846 -30.14 -7.89 -39.07
C PRO A 846 -29.46 -7.22 -40.27
N ASP A 847 -28.51 -7.90 -40.90
CA ASP A 847 -27.75 -7.44 -42.07
C ASP A 847 -28.63 -7.42 -43.32
N VAL A 848 -29.46 -8.46 -43.47
CA VAL A 848 -30.42 -8.58 -44.57
C VAL A 848 -31.75 -9.08 -44.02
N VAL A 849 -32.84 -8.49 -44.49
CA VAL A 849 -34.20 -8.94 -44.23
C VAL A 849 -34.77 -9.56 -45.50
N PHE A 850 -34.99 -10.88 -45.47
CA PHE A 850 -35.69 -11.60 -46.52
C PHE A 850 -37.19 -11.54 -46.27
N VAL A 851 -37.92 -10.89 -47.16
CA VAL A 851 -39.36 -10.67 -47.02
C VAL A 851 -40.09 -11.44 -48.10
N ASN A 852 -41.10 -12.21 -47.72
CA ASN A 852 -41.92 -12.91 -48.69
C ASN A 852 -42.58 -11.93 -49.67
N GLU A 853 -42.51 -12.21 -50.97
CA GLU A 853 -42.95 -11.30 -52.03
C GLU A 853 -44.41 -10.84 -51.89
N PHE A 854 -45.29 -11.67 -51.31
CA PHE A 854 -46.69 -11.33 -51.08
C PHE A 854 -46.92 -10.23 -50.04
N VAL A 855 -45.98 -10.04 -49.11
CA VAL A 855 -46.08 -9.04 -48.04
C VAL A 855 -44.99 -7.97 -48.09
N LYS A 856 -44.17 -7.96 -49.14
CA LYS A 856 -43.05 -7.02 -49.32
C LYS A 856 -43.50 -5.55 -49.30
N GLU A 857 -44.47 -5.19 -50.14
CA GLU A 857 -44.97 -3.80 -50.22
C GLU A 857 -45.58 -3.29 -48.90
N PRO A 858 -46.52 -4.02 -48.25
CA PRO A 858 -47.05 -3.57 -46.95
C PRO A 858 -45.98 -3.55 -45.85
N PHE A 859 -44.98 -4.45 -45.90
CA PHE A 859 -43.85 -4.41 -44.98
C PHE A 859 -42.94 -3.19 -45.19
N LEU A 860 -42.63 -2.81 -46.43
CA LEU A 860 -41.84 -1.60 -46.73
C LEU A 860 -42.52 -0.35 -46.17
N VAL A 861 -43.85 -0.21 -46.32
CA VAL A 861 -44.62 0.89 -45.73
C VAL A 861 -44.55 0.85 -44.19
N ALA A 862 -44.71 -0.32 -43.58
CA ALA A 862 -44.60 -0.48 -42.13
C ALA A 862 -43.19 -0.09 -41.62
N ALA A 863 -42.13 -0.49 -42.34
CA ALA A 863 -40.74 -0.16 -42.01
C ALA A 863 -40.44 1.34 -42.15
N MET A 864 -40.98 2.01 -43.18
CA MET A 864 -40.89 3.47 -43.30
C MET A 864 -41.55 4.18 -42.12
N ASN A 865 -42.77 3.77 -41.75
CA ASN A 865 -43.50 4.37 -40.63
C ASN A 865 -42.77 4.17 -39.30
N ALA A 866 -42.23 2.96 -39.07
CA ALA A 866 -41.40 2.68 -37.90
C ALA A 866 -40.15 3.58 -37.85
N ALA A 867 -39.48 3.79 -38.99
CA ALA A 867 -38.31 4.67 -39.08
C ALA A 867 -38.67 6.14 -38.76
N VAL A 868 -39.81 6.64 -39.27
CA VAL A 868 -40.28 8.00 -38.97
C VAL A 868 -40.62 8.17 -37.49
N ASN A 869 -41.31 7.21 -36.88
CA ASN A 869 -41.66 7.26 -35.45
C ASN A 869 -40.41 7.25 -34.56
N LEU A 870 -39.37 6.51 -34.93
CA LEU A 870 -38.09 6.51 -34.22
C LEU A 870 -37.42 7.88 -34.23
N THR A 871 -37.52 8.62 -35.35
CA THR A 871 -36.89 9.95 -35.52
C THR A 871 -37.65 11.10 -34.85
N THR A 872 -38.97 10.96 -34.64
CA THR A 872 -39.80 12.00 -34.01
C THR A 872 -39.78 11.92 -32.48
N ASN A 873 -39.46 10.75 -31.91
CA ASN A 873 -39.33 10.54 -30.47
C ASN A 873 -37.94 10.92 -29.90
N SER A 874 -36.96 11.26 -30.74
CA SER A 874 -35.66 11.81 -30.30
C SER A 874 -35.72 13.33 -30.19
N SER A 875 -35.61 13.87 -28.96
CA SER A 875 -35.61 15.32 -28.69
C SER A 875 -34.54 16.08 -29.49
N SER A 876 -34.94 17.24 -30.02
CA SER A 876 -34.27 18.09 -31.01
C SER A 876 -32.87 18.66 -30.68
N ASN A 877 -32.21 18.22 -29.61
CA ASN A 877 -30.87 18.70 -29.21
C ASN A 877 -29.72 17.73 -29.50
N ASP A 878 -29.99 16.51 -30.00
CA ASP A 878 -28.98 15.46 -30.22
C ASP A 878 -28.42 15.39 -31.66
N PHE A 879 -28.69 16.42 -32.49
CA PHE A 879 -28.48 16.36 -33.94
C PHE A 879 -27.07 16.73 -34.44
N ASP A 880 -26.11 17.10 -33.58
CA ASP A 880 -24.90 17.81 -34.05
C ASP A 880 -23.52 17.19 -33.68
N THR A 881 -23.43 15.94 -33.21
CA THR A 881 -22.15 15.38 -32.70
C THR A 881 -21.65 14.07 -33.31
N HIS A 882 -22.24 13.55 -34.39
CA HIS A 882 -21.74 12.31 -35.02
C HIS A 882 -20.66 12.57 -36.09
N LYS A 883 -19.47 12.99 -35.66
CA LYS A 883 -18.24 13.00 -36.48
C LYS A 883 -17.23 11.98 -35.97
N ARG A 884 -17.55 10.67 -35.98
CA ARG A 884 -16.54 9.62 -35.68
C ARG A 884 -16.92 8.21 -36.16
N SER A 885 -17.08 8.01 -37.48
CA SER A 885 -16.82 6.69 -38.12
C SER A 885 -16.54 6.83 -39.63
N HIS A 886 -15.62 7.71 -40.04
CA HIS A 886 -15.46 8.10 -41.45
C HIS A 886 -14.87 7.04 -42.40
N ARG A 887 -14.43 5.85 -41.93
CA ARG A 887 -13.67 4.90 -42.78
C ARG A 887 -14.48 3.72 -43.32
N ILE A 888 -15.39 3.12 -42.54
CA ILE A 888 -16.18 1.94 -42.98
C ILE A 888 -17.44 2.39 -43.74
N THR A 889 -18.06 3.49 -43.30
CA THR A 889 -19.23 4.08 -43.96
C THR A 889 -18.94 4.47 -45.42
N GLN A 890 -17.70 4.91 -45.72
CA GLN A 890 -17.26 5.21 -47.09
C GLN A 890 -17.26 3.98 -48.02
N GLN A 891 -16.88 2.79 -47.53
CA GLN A 891 -16.87 1.56 -48.32
C GLN A 891 -18.29 1.09 -48.65
N LEU A 892 -19.19 1.10 -47.66
CA LEU A 892 -20.59 0.72 -47.88
C LEU A 892 -21.33 1.74 -48.75
N ASP A 893 -21.14 3.05 -48.52
CA ASP A 893 -21.71 4.08 -49.38
C ASP A 893 -21.19 3.97 -50.83
N SER A 894 -19.91 3.61 -51.02
CA SER A 894 -19.37 3.35 -52.37
C SER A 894 -19.96 2.11 -53.03
N LEU A 895 -20.22 1.04 -52.27
CA LEU A 895 -20.88 -0.19 -52.77
C LEU A 895 -22.35 0.06 -53.09
N VAL A 896 -23.07 0.78 -52.23
CA VAL A 896 -24.47 1.18 -52.46
C VAL A 896 -24.56 2.09 -53.69
N GLN A 897 -23.62 3.03 -53.86
CA GLN A 897 -23.56 3.89 -55.04
C GLN A 897 -23.26 3.08 -56.31
N THR A 898 -22.29 2.16 -56.27
CA THR A 898 -21.95 1.27 -57.39
C THR A 898 -23.12 0.36 -57.78
N GLU A 899 -23.86 -0.20 -56.83
CA GLU A 899 -25.03 -1.03 -57.11
C GLU A 899 -26.24 -0.22 -57.57
N ALA A 900 -26.42 1.01 -57.06
CA ALA A 900 -27.45 1.94 -57.53
C ALA A 900 -27.22 2.35 -59.00
N GLU A 901 -25.97 2.65 -59.38
CA GLU A 901 -25.58 2.94 -60.77
C GLU A 901 -25.84 1.74 -61.72
N ASN A 902 -25.85 0.52 -61.19
CA ASN A 902 -26.14 -0.71 -61.92
C ASN A 902 -27.63 -1.14 -61.89
N ASN A 903 -28.58 -0.32 -61.42
CA ASN A 903 -29.99 -0.68 -61.18
C ASN A 903 -30.17 -1.92 -60.27
N GLY A 904 -29.26 -2.14 -59.31
CA GLY A 904 -29.30 -3.26 -58.36
C GLY A 904 -29.98 -2.96 -57.02
N VAL A 905 -30.14 -1.68 -56.69
CA VAL A 905 -30.65 -1.20 -55.39
C VAL A 905 -31.60 -0.02 -55.59
N ASN A 906 -32.75 -0.06 -54.93
CA ASN A 906 -33.66 1.08 -54.79
C ASN A 906 -33.54 1.65 -53.37
N VAL A 907 -33.31 2.96 -53.26
CA VAL A 907 -33.33 3.65 -51.96
C VAL A 907 -34.78 4.01 -51.64
N ILE A 908 -35.36 3.28 -50.70
CA ILE A 908 -36.78 3.35 -50.33
C ILE A 908 -37.03 4.53 -49.39
N SER A 909 -36.11 4.78 -48.46
CA SER A 909 -36.15 5.93 -47.56
C SER A 909 -34.74 6.34 -47.14
N SER A 910 -34.54 7.65 -46.98
CA SER A 910 -33.31 8.26 -46.46
C SER A 910 -33.64 9.30 -45.38
N LEU A 911 -34.57 8.98 -44.48
CA LEU A 911 -35.05 9.86 -43.42
C LEU A 911 -34.30 9.62 -42.09
N GLY A 912 -33.86 10.70 -41.45
CA GLY A 912 -33.24 10.68 -40.11
C GLY A 912 -31.84 10.05 -40.06
N ARG A 913 -31.63 9.10 -39.14
CA ARG A 913 -30.33 8.48 -38.81
C ARG A 913 -29.87 7.38 -39.78
N GLY A 914 -30.65 6.97 -40.80
CA GLY A 914 -30.34 5.80 -41.64
C GLY A 914 -31.08 5.67 -42.97
N LYS A 915 -30.78 4.61 -43.74
CA LYS A 915 -31.36 4.32 -45.07
C LYS A 915 -32.05 2.95 -45.10
N ILE A 916 -33.18 2.86 -45.78
CA ILE A 916 -33.83 1.58 -46.13
C ILE A 916 -33.55 1.30 -47.60
N LEU A 917 -32.93 0.16 -47.89
CA LEU A 917 -32.45 -0.22 -49.21
C LEU A 917 -33.17 -1.49 -49.67
N GLU A 918 -33.85 -1.44 -50.81
CA GLU A 918 -34.39 -2.62 -51.47
C GLU A 918 -33.39 -3.11 -52.51
N VAL A 919 -32.90 -4.34 -52.35
CA VAL A 919 -32.00 -4.99 -53.32
C VAL A 919 -32.85 -5.81 -54.28
N THR A 920 -32.80 -5.49 -55.56
CA THR A 920 -33.63 -6.13 -56.60
C THR A 920 -32.94 -7.34 -57.25
N LYS A 921 -31.60 -7.40 -57.19
CA LYS A 921 -30.81 -8.47 -57.82
C LYS A 921 -30.39 -9.54 -56.82
N ARG A 922 -30.72 -10.80 -57.14
CA ARG A 922 -30.36 -11.99 -56.32
C ARG A 922 -28.85 -12.22 -56.13
N LYS A 923 -28.00 -11.77 -57.05
CA LYS A 923 -26.52 -11.91 -56.96
C LYS A 923 -25.82 -10.64 -56.49
N SER A 924 -26.54 -9.72 -55.82
CA SER A 924 -25.91 -8.50 -55.32
C SER A 924 -24.96 -8.83 -54.17
N PRO A 925 -23.72 -8.28 -54.16
CA PRO A 925 -22.79 -8.43 -53.04
C PRO A 925 -23.35 -7.95 -51.70
N LEU A 926 -24.34 -7.04 -51.72
CA LEU A 926 -25.01 -6.54 -50.52
C LEU A 926 -25.83 -7.61 -49.79
N LEU A 927 -26.27 -8.66 -50.49
CA LEU A 927 -26.99 -9.77 -49.87
C LEU A 927 -26.06 -10.70 -49.10
N ASP A 928 -24.75 -10.62 -49.31
CA ASP A 928 -23.73 -11.46 -48.67
C ASP A 928 -22.76 -10.68 -47.77
N ALA A 929 -22.89 -9.35 -47.74
CA ALA A 929 -22.04 -8.47 -46.95
C ALA A 929 -22.51 -8.37 -45.48
N LYS A 930 -21.56 -8.11 -44.57
CA LYS A 930 -21.85 -7.61 -43.22
C LYS A 930 -22.19 -6.13 -43.31
N ILE A 931 -23.33 -5.71 -42.78
CA ILE A 931 -23.82 -4.34 -42.89
C ILE A 931 -23.51 -3.56 -41.62
N SER A 932 -22.88 -2.40 -41.80
CA SER A 932 -22.57 -1.45 -40.74
C SER A 932 -23.37 -0.16 -40.93
N GLY A 933 -23.52 0.61 -39.84
CA GLY A 933 -24.36 1.80 -39.84
C GLY A 933 -25.86 1.47 -39.87
N CYS A 934 -26.68 2.52 -39.82
CA CYS A 934 -28.14 2.41 -39.87
C CYS A 934 -28.66 2.16 -41.30
N ASN A 935 -28.22 1.07 -41.94
CA ASN A 935 -28.67 0.66 -43.26
C ASN A 935 -29.47 -0.64 -43.13
N LEU A 936 -30.76 -0.62 -43.49
CA LEU A 936 -31.61 -1.81 -43.49
C LEU A 936 -31.77 -2.31 -44.92
N VAL A 937 -31.15 -3.45 -45.22
CA VAL A 937 -31.18 -4.09 -46.54
C VAL A 937 -32.33 -5.09 -46.60
N ILE A 938 -33.19 -4.95 -47.60
CA ILE A 938 -34.39 -5.77 -47.78
C ILE A 938 -34.33 -6.45 -49.14
N HIS A 939 -34.64 -7.75 -49.18
CA HIS A 939 -34.73 -8.53 -50.41
C HIS A 939 -35.97 -9.41 -50.43
N SER A 940 -36.63 -9.50 -51.58
CA SER A 940 -37.83 -10.32 -51.75
C SER A 940 -37.49 -11.79 -51.99
N VAL A 941 -38.18 -12.69 -51.31
CA VAL A 941 -38.08 -14.15 -51.52
C VAL A 941 -39.45 -14.74 -51.90
N ARG A 942 -39.44 -15.76 -52.74
CA ARG A 942 -40.67 -16.41 -53.27
C ARG A 942 -41.19 -17.52 -52.36
N SER A 943 -40.31 -18.16 -51.61
CA SER A 943 -40.64 -19.26 -50.70
C SER A 943 -39.74 -19.27 -49.46
N LEU A 944 -40.13 -20.06 -48.46
CA LEU A 944 -39.30 -20.32 -47.28
C LEU A 944 -37.98 -21.02 -47.66
N ASP A 945 -38.01 -21.94 -48.62
CA ASP A 945 -36.81 -22.61 -49.14
C ASP A 945 -35.82 -21.61 -49.76
N GLU A 946 -36.32 -20.63 -50.53
CA GLU A 946 -35.44 -19.59 -51.09
C GLU A 946 -34.82 -18.72 -49.99
N ALA A 947 -35.55 -18.45 -48.91
CA ALA A 947 -35.00 -17.76 -47.74
C ALA A 947 -33.90 -18.58 -47.05
N ILE A 948 -34.07 -19.91 -46.93
CA ILE A 948 -33.08 -20.83 -46.36
C ILE A 948 -31.82 -20.85 -47.24
N ASP A 949 -31.97 -21.02 -48.56
CA ASP A 949 -30.86 -21.08 -49.51
C ASP A 949 -30.01 -19.80 -49.48
N LEU A 950 -30.66 -18.64 -49.45
CA LEU A 950 -29.97 -17.34 -49.39
C LEU A 950 -29.36 -17.06 -48.01
N SER A 951 -29.92 -17.63 -46.95
CA SER A 951 -29.38 -17.50 -45.58
C SER A 951 -28.12 -18.34 -45.38
N ASN A 952 -28.08 -19.54 -45.98
CA ASN A 952 -27.00 -20.51 -45.78
C ASN A 952 -25.86 -20.39 -46.80
N SER A 953 -25.85 -19.36 -47.66
CA SER A 953 -25.02 -19.29 -48.87
C SER A 953 -23.51 -19.31 -48.64
N ASN A 954 -23.01 -18.85 -47.48
CA ASN A 954 -21.58 -18.58 -47.27
C ASN A 954 -21.00 -19.09 -45.94
N GLN A 955 -21.76 -19.02 -44.84
CA GLN A 955 -21.27 -19.33 -43.50
C GLN A 955 -22.44 -19.52 -42.51
N THR A 956 -22.19 -20.22 -41.40
CA THR A 956 -23.13 -20.27 -40.26
C THR A 956 -23.42 -18.85 -39.78
N LEU A 957 -24.70 -18.49 -39.70
CA LEU A 957 -25.12 -17.17 -39.27
C LEU A 957 -24.89 -16.95 -37.77
N LEU A 958 -24.57 -15.72 -37.40
CA LEU A 958 -24.46 -15.29 -36.01
C LEU A 958 -25.82 -15.36 -35.29
N GLY A 959 -26.89 -15.05 -36.01
CA GLY A 959 -28.26 -15.20 -35.53
C GLY A 959 -29.29 -15.13 -36.65
N SER A 960 -30.47 -15.68 -36.39
CA SER A 960 -31.63 -15.57 -37.27
C SER A 960 -32.85 -15.03 -36.52
N TYR A 961 -33.56 -14.07 -37.13
CA TYR A 961 -34.82 -13.53 -36.62
C TYR A 961 -35.96 -13.96 -37.51
N LEU A 962 -36.84 -14.79 -36.99
CA LEU A 962 -37.88 -15.47 -37.76
C LEU A 962 -39.24 -14.88 -37.37
N PHE A 963 -39.76 -14.01 -38.24
CA PHE A 963 -41.08 -13.42 -38.09
C PHE A 963 -42.07 -14.22 -38.94
N SER A 964 -42.88 -15.05 -38.29
CA SER A 964 -43.88 -15.91 -38.90
C SER A 964 -44.77 -16.55 -37.82
N ASP A 965 -45.73 -17.39 -38.21
CA ASP A 965 -46.37 -18.32 -37.28
C ASP A 965 -45.40 -19.39 -36.71
N ALA A 966 -45.85 -20.15 -35.72
CA ALA A 966 -45.01 -21.11 -35.00
C ALA A 966 -44.53 -22.28 -35.88
N GLU A 967 -45.34 -22.73 -36.85
CA GLU A 967 -44.99 -23.85 -37.72
C GLU A 967 -43.90 -23.44 -38.72
N SER A 968 -44.07 -22.29 -39.37
CA SER A 968 -43.10 -21.74 -40.32
C SER A 968 -41.80 -21.35 -39.61
N ALA A 969 -41.90 -20.81 -38.38
CA ALA A 969 -40.72 -20.43 -37.60
C ALA A 969 -39.91 -21.64 -37.16
N LYS A 970 -40.59 -22.71 -36.72
CA LYS A 970 -39.95 -23.99 -36.42
C LYS A 970 -39.23 -24.52 -37.65
N TYR A 971 -39.91 -24.57 -38.80
CA TYR A 971 -39.32 -25.05 -40.05
C TYR A 971 -38.06 -24.26 -40.40
N LEU A 972 -38.15 -22.92 -40.47
CA LEU A 972 -37.00 -22.06 -40.75
C LEU A 972 -35.85 -22.27 -39.75
N SER A 973 -36.14 -22.37 -38.44
CA SER A 973 -35.10 -22.56 -37.41
C SER A 973 -34.37 -23.91 -37.50
N GLN A 974 -34.98 -24.92 -38.13
CA GLN A 974 -34.36 -26.23 -38.32
C GLN A 974 -33.37 -26.25 -39.49
N PHE A 975 -33.59 -25.40 -40.50
CA PHE A 975 -32.85 -25.44 -41.76
C PHE A 975 -31.96 -24.22 -42.00
N ILE A 976 -32.21 -23.09 -41.34
CA ILE A 976 -31.29 -21.95 -41.33
C ILE A 976 -30.15 -22.27 -40.38
N ASP A 977 -28.94 -22.40 -40.92
CA ASP A 977 -27.73 -22.65 -40.13
C ASP A 977 -27.34 -21.38 -39.37
N SER A 978 -27.77 -21.28 -38.12
CA SER A 978 -27.51 -20.13 -37.26
C SER A 978 -27.17 -20.55 -35.83
N ARG A 979 -26.29 -19.78 -35.18
CA ARG A 979 -25.89 -20.04 -33.78
C ARG A 979 -27.04 -19.86 -32.79
N VAL A 980 -27.99 -19.00 -33.12
CA VAL A 980 -29.19 -18.73 -32.32
C VAL A 980 -30.32 -18.27 -33.23
N SER A 981 -31.55 -18.68 -32.92
CA SER A 981 -32.76 -18.23 -33.61
C SER A 981 -33.74 -17.62 -32.62
N PHE A 982 -34.34 -16.50 -32.98
CA PHE A 982 -35.42 -15.88 -32.22
C PHE A 982 -36.68 -15.79 -33.07
N ILE A 983 -37.81 -16.12 -32.47
CA ILE A 983 -39.10 -16.16 -33.15
C ILE A 983 -39.92 -14.95 -32.71
N ASN A 984 -40.36 -14.13 -33.66
CA ASN A 984 -41.21 -12.95 -33.47
C ASN A 984 -40.69 -11.90 -32.46
N GLN A 985 -39.40 -11.88 -32.18
CA GLN A 985 -38.78 -10.93 -31.26
C GLN A 985 -37.30 -10.70 -31.56
N ILE A 986 -36.80 -9.54 -31.15
CA ILE A 986 -35.36 -9.22 -31.11
C ILE A 986 -35.06 -8.74 -29.69
N PRO A 987 -34.46 -9.58 -28.82
CA PRO A 987 -34.13 -9.18 -27.46
C PRO A 987 -33.13 -8.03 -27.44
N VAL A 988 -33.39 -6.96 -26.68
CA VAL A 988 -32.49 -5.79 -26.59
C VAL A 988 -31.13 -6.20 -26.01
N GLU A 989 -31.12 -7.23 -25.16
CA GLU A 989 -29.91 -7.80 -24.59
C GLU A 989 -28.98 -8.30 -25.70
N ILE A 990 -29.48 -8.95 -26.75
CA ILE A 990 -28.60 -9.50 -27.80
C ILE A 990 -28.02 -8.43 -28.72
N LEU A 991 -28.72 -7.30 -28.86
CA LEU A 991 -28.20 -6.15 -29.61
C LEU A 991 -26.97 -5.51 -28.94
N ARG A 992 -26.72 -5.84 -27.66
CA ARG A 992 -25.56 -5.38 -26.88
C ARG A 992 -24.67 -6.51 -26.37
N LYS A 993 -25.10 -7.77 -26.51
CA LYS A 993 -24.48 -8.94 -25.89
C LYS A 993 -23.78 -9.83 -26.90
N LEU A 994 -22.66 -10.35 -26.44
CA LEU A 994 -22.02 -11.55 -26.91
C LEU A 994 -22.55 -12.72 -26.11
N ILE A 995 -23.03 -13.76 -26.80
CA ILE A 995 -23.41 -15.12 -26.35
C ILE A 995 -23.86 -15.21 -24.88
N HIS A 996 -25.07 -15.72 -24.60
CA HIS A 996 -25.36 -16.19 -23.25
C HIS A 996 -24.34 -17.27 -22.89
N VAL A 997 -23.28 -16.91 -22.18
CA VAL A 997 -22.29 -17.84 -21.67
C VAL A 997 -22.89 -18.32 -20.35
N PRO A 998 -23.63 -19.45 -20.30
CA PRO A 998 -24.04 -19.99 -19.02
C PRO A 998 -22.81 -20.11 -18.14
N SER A 999 -22.95 -19.80 -16.85
CA SER A 999 -21.89 -19.98 -15.86
C SER A 999 -21.22 -21.36 -16.02
N LYS A 1000 -22.00 -22.38 -16.39
CA LYS A 1000 -21.57 -23.75 -16.77
C LYS A 1000 -20.40 -23.84 -17.76
N LEU A 1001 -20.20 -22.88 -18.66
CA LEU A 1001 -19.08 -22.87 -19.63
C LEU A 1001 -17.73 -22.48 -19.01
N PHE A 1002 -17.73 -21.95 -17.79
CA PHE A 1002 -16.53 -21.57 -17.04
C PHE A 1002 -16.12 -22.62 -15.99
N PHE A 1003 -16.67 -23.83 -16.08
CA PHE A 1003 -16.40 -24.93 -15.18
C PHE A 1003 -15.88 -26.17 -15.93
N ILE A 1004 -15.10 -26.99 -15.22
CA ILE A 1004 -14.70 -28.33 -15.65
C ILE A 1004 -15.69 -29.31 -14.99
N CYS A 1005 -16.22 -30.26 -15.77
CA CYS A 1005 -17.10 -31.33 -15.30
C CYS A 1005 -16.32 -32.46 -14.63
#